data_AF-A0A3Q3E463-F1
#
_entry.id   AF-A0A3Q3E463-F1
#
_cell.length_a   1.000
_cell.length_b   1.000
_cell.length_c   1.000
_cell.angle_alpha   90.00
_cell.angle_beta   90.00
_cell.angle_gamma   90.00
#
_symmetry.space_group_name_H-M   'P 1'
#
loop_
_entity.id
_entity.type
_entity.pdbx_description
1 polymer ?
#
loop_
_entity_poly.entity_id
_entity_poly.type
_entity_poly.pdbx_seq_one_letter_code
_entity_poly.pdbx_strand_id
1 'polypeptide(L)'
;RRVRLLGDCLISAAFLSYEGAFSWDFRNEMVYEVWVKDVQERGIPLSQPFRIESLLTDEVEISKWGSEGLPPDELSVQNGILTTRGCRFPLCIDPQQQALNWIKKKEENNNLKVQKISSFNDPDFLKHLEMAIKYGFPFLFQDVDEYIDPVIDTVLERNVKGAEGRQVIMLGDKEVDFDPNFKLYLNTKLSNPKYSPSVHSLYLHLHVVTLKGLEDQLLSVIMGFEKKELEEQREHLIQETSNNKKLLKNLGDSLLRELATSTGNMLDNTELVYTLEETKSKSSEVFEKLKLAEETARNIDELRDGYRPAAKRGAILFFVLTEMALVNSMYQYSLASYLEVFDFSLRKSLSNSVLPRRLKNIMSTLTYNVYNYGCLFERHKLLFSFNMTIKIEQAEGRAPQEELEFFIKGEISTGITISIKPHPLRVQLLLFSPQWYDLDGPEQATFPMKYDESLSAFQKLLLLRCFRVDRVYRAVTDYVTVTMGENYDTIYEQSTPFSPIVFILSPGSDPGSDLMKLAERSGFEGSKFKFLAMGQGQEKIAVARGQWLMLQNCHLLVKWLKDLEKSLERITKPHSSFRLWITTNPILDFPIGILQKSLKVVTEPPNGLKLNMRATFSKISHETLTQCPHPAFRSLVYVLAFFHAVVQERRKYGKIGWNVPYDFNESDFLGDSNIPWGSLKYLVGEVMYGGRAIDSFDRRILTVYMDEYLGDFLFYTFRAFHFFSNKDVDYKIPPNGPKSAYIESLPLANTPEVMGLHSNAEIGYYTQAAKDIVSSLLAFSHSSGDSGGSISRDEYISQVAQDIQNKLPKLYDMDVIRKKFGADVSPTTVVLLQELERFNKLVVRMQRSLAELQRVSRRKGVREQHGTGDTQRDWSCSDALLSSRRWLVRWV
;
A
#
# COMPACT_ATOMS: atom_id res chain seq x y z
N ARG A 1 42.25 -23.32 -15.28
CA ARG A 1 40.95 -22.76 -15.72
C ARG A 1 39.90 -23.85 -15.96
N ARG A 2 40.11 -24.82 -16.86
CA ARG A 2 39.14 -25.92 -17.13
C ARG A 2 38.69 -26.72 -15.89
N VAL A 3 39.60 -27.01 -14.96
CA VAL A 3 39.26 -27.78 -13.74
C VAL A 3 38.35 -27.00 -12.78
N ARG A 4 38.52 -25.68 -12.68
CA ARG A 4 37.68 -24.79 -11.84
C ARG A 4 36.29 -24.54 -12.44
N LEU A 5 36.18 -24.71 -13.75
CA LEU A 5 34.94 -24.54 -14.49
C LEU A 5 33.87 -25.55 -14.04
N LEU A 6 34.26 -26.70 -13.50
CA LEU A 6 33.34 -27.71 -12.97
C LEU A 6 32.51 -27.13 -11.81
N GLY A 7 33.17 -26.52 -10.81
CA GLY A 7 32.46 -25.84 -9.72
C GLY A 7 31.66 -24.65 -10.21
N ASP A 8 32.25 -23.82 -11.10
CA ASP A 8 31.59 -22.61 -11.59
C ASP A 8 30.31 -22.95 -12.39
N CYS A 9 30.35 -23.98 -13.24
CA CYS A 9 29.19 -24.47 -14.00
C CYS A 9 28.15 -25.12 -13.09
N LEU A 10 28.56 -25.87 -12.06
CA LEU A 10 27.62 -26.51 -11.13
C LEU A 10 26.75 -25.47 -10.42
N ILE A 11 27.37 -24.43 -9.85
CA ILE A 11 26.65 -23.37 -9.15
C ILE A 11 25.81 -22.54 -10.13
N SER A 12 26.37 -22.21 -11.31
CA SER A 12 25.63 -21.43 -12.32
C SER A 12 24.42 -22.18 -12.89
N ALA A 13 24.52 -23.51 -13.07
CA ALA A 13 23.40 -24.34 -13.50
C ALA A 13 22.33 -24.48 -12.40
N ALA A 14 22.75 -24.60 -11.14
CA ALA A 14 21.83 -24.58 -9.99
C ALA A 14 21.07 -23.25 -9.91
N PHE A 15 21.78 -22.13 -10.08
CA PHE A 15 21.18 -20.79 -10.13
C PHE A 15 20.12 -20.67 -11.24
N LEU A 16 20.45 -21.06 -12.48
CA LEU A 16 19.49 -21.00 -13.60
C LEU A 16 18.27 -21.91 -13.44
N SER A 17 18.36 -22.94 -12.60
CA SER A 17 17.30 -23.94 -12.42
C SER A 17 16.39 -23.65 -11.24
N TYR A 18 16.92 -23.14 -10.13
CA TYR A 18 16.20 -23.04 -8.86
C TYR A 18 15.97 -21.61 -8.39
N GLU A 19 16.88 -20.67 -8.69
CA GLU A 19 16.89 -19.36 -8.03
C GLU A 19 15.87 -18.36 -8.58
N GLY A 20 15.27 -18.66 -9.73
CA GLY A 20 14.34 -17.75 -10.41
C GLY A 20 13.22 -17.22 -9.51
N ALA A 21 12.59 -18.10 -8.74
CA ALA A 21 11.40 -17.78 -7.95
C ALA A 21 11.67 -17.05 -6.63
N PHE A 22 12.94 -17.00 -6.17
CA PHE A 22 13.29 -16.49 -4.85
C PHE A 22 13.64 -15.00 -4.85
N SER A 23 13.55 -14.39 -3.66
CA SER A 23 13.97 -13.00 -3.43
C SER A 23 15.50 -12.88 -3.46
N TRP A 24 16.01 -11.66 -3.67
CA TRP A 24 17.44 -11.41 -3.71
C TRP A 24 18.18 -11.86 -2.45
N ASP A 25 17.65 -11.56 -1.26
CA ASP A 25 18.28 -11.93 0.02
C ASP A 25 18.47 -13.45 0.13
N PHE A 26 17.44 -14.20 -0.24
CA PHE A 26 17.46 -15.66 -0.19
C PHE A 26 18.39 -16.25 -1.27
N ARG A 27 18.42 -15.66 -2.47
CA ARG A 27 19.39 -16.03 -3.53
C ARG A 27 20.82 -15.82 -3.05
N ASN A 28 21.07 -14.70 -2.37
CA ASN A 28 22.40 -14.35 -1.88
C ASN A 28 22.87 -15.35 -0.80
N GLU A 29 21.99 -15.67 0.16
CA GLU A 29 22.23 -16.69 1.18
C GLU A 29 22.48 -18.07 0.53
N MET A 30 21.57 -18.54 -0.34
CA MET A 30 21.67 -19.84 -0.98
C MET A 30 22.94 -19.97 -1.83
N VAL A 31 23.22 -19.01 -2.71
CA VAL A 31 24.36 -19.12 -3.63
C VAL A 31 25.68 -18.91 -2.89
N TYR A 32 25.85 -17.81 -2.16
CA TYR A 32 27.16 -17.42 -1.65
C TYR A 32 27.46 -17.97 -0.25
N GLU A 33 26.47 -18.08 0.64
CA GLU A 33 26.69 -18.56 2.01
C GLU A 33 26.59 -20.09 2.11
N VAL A 34 25.66 -20.71 1.37
CA VAL A 34 25.42 -22.16 1.42
C VAL A 34 26.15 -22.91 0.31
N TRP A 35 25.82 -22.66 -0.96
CA TRP A 35 26.31 -23.48 -2.09
C TRP A 35 27.81 -23.33 -2.34
N VAL A 36 28.31 -22.09 -2.40
CA VAL A 36 29.75 -21.86 -2.58
C VAL A 36 30.55 -22.51 -1.44
N LYS A 37 30.05 -22.44 -0.21
CA LYS A 37 30.69 -23.06 0.96
C LYS A 37 30.64 -24.59 0.91
N ASP A 38 29.50 -25.19 0.60
CA ASP A 38 29.35 -26.65 0.48
C ASP A 38 30.24 -27.22 -0.65
N VAL A 39 30.31 -26.54 -1.79
CA VAL A 39 31.19 -26.93 -2.92
C VAL A 39 32.67 -26.87 -2.51
N GLN A 40 33.06 -25.86 -1.72
CA GLN A 40 34.41 -25.76 -1.16
C GLN A 40 34.70 -26.86 -0.14
N GLU A 41 33.78 -27.15 0.79
CA GLU A 41 33.90 -28.20 1.79
C GLU A 41 34.04 -29.59 1.16
N ARG A 42 33.37 -29.82 0.03
CA ARG A 42 33.49 -31.06 -0.77
C ARG A 42 34.76 -31.14 -1.61
N GLY A 43 35.61 -30.12 -1.58
CA GLY A 43 36.87 -30.08 -2.33
C GLY A 43 36.70 -29.94 -3.84
N ILE A 44 35.54 -29.46 -4.32
CA ILE A 44 35.30 -29.22 -5.73
C ILE A 44 36.01 -27.92 -6.15
N PRO A 45 36.87 -27.94 -7.19
CA PRO A 45 37.58 -26.75 -7.63
C PRO A 45 36.62 -25.66 -8.14
N LEU A 46 36.70 -24.46 -7.55
CA LEU A 46 35.88 -23.29 -7.86
C LEU A 46 36.77 -22.07 -8.10
N SER A 47 36.33 -21.12 -8.93
CA SER A 47 37.00 -19.83 -9.09
C SER A 47 36.75 -18.91 -7.87
N GLN A 48 37.76 -18.19 -7.41
CA GLN A 48 37.66 -17.28 -6.25
C GLN A 48 38.22 -15.90 -6.65
N PRO A 49 37.47 -14.80 -6.46
CA PRO A 49 36.07 -14.76 -6.01
C PRO A 49 35.09 -15.29 -7.10
N PHE A 50 34.08 -16.06 -6.68
CA PHE A 50 33.01 -16.52 -7.59
C PHE A 50 31.97 -15.42 -7.78
N ARG A 51 31.59 -15.13 -9.03
CA ARG A 51 30.48 -14.24 -9.39
C ARG A 51 29.68 -14.88 -10.51
N ILE A 52 28.36 -14.94 -10.35
CA ILE A 52 27.43 -15.57 -11.31
C ILE A 52 27.56 -14.94 -12.71
N GLU A 53 27.66 -13.61 -12.74
CA GLU A 53 27.73 -12.81 -13.98
C GLU A 53 28.94 -13.17 -14.85
N SER A 54 30.05 -13.59 -14.24
CA SER A 54 31.32 -13.81 -14.95
C SER A 54 31.31 -14.98 -15.94
N LEU A 55 30.39 -15.95 -15.75
CA LEU A 55 30.26 -17.12 -16.62
C LEU A 55 29.06 -17.01 -17.56
N LEU A 56 27.94 -16.47 -17.07
CA LEU A 56 26.66 -16.45 -17.79
C LEU A 56 26.49 -15.23 -18.70
N THR A 57 27.31 -14.20 -18.50
CA THR A 57 27.24 -12.94 -19.25
C THR A 57 28.60 -12.38 -19.57
N ASP A 58 28.64 -11.49 -20.55
CA ASP A 58 29.76 -10.61 -20.83
C ASP A 58 29.39 -9.18 -20.42
N GLU A 59 30.37 -8.35 -20.07
CA GLU A 59 30.15 -6.92 -19.79
C GLU A 59 29.49 -6.17 -20.96
N VAL A 60 29.64 -6.65 -22.19
CA VAL A 60 28.96 -6.12 -23.38
C VAL A 60 27.45 -6.37 -23.31
N GLU A 61 27.02 -7.55 -22.86
CA GLU A 61 25.59 -7.88 -22.73
C GLU A 61 24.95 -7.06 -21.61
N ILE A 62 25.62 -6.93 -20.47
CA ILE A 62 25.15 -6.10 -19.34
C ILE A 62 25.02 -4.63 -19.78
N SER A 63 26.03 -4.09 -20.47
CA SER A 63 25.98 -2.72 -20.99
C SER A 63 24.85 -2.53 -22.00
N LYS A 64 24.56 -3.56 -22.82
CA LYS A 64 23.43 -3.54 -23.75
C LYS A 64 22.09 -3.50 -23.00
N TRP A 65 21.90 -4.35 -21.98
CA TRP A 65 20.67 -4.33 -21.17
C TRP A 65 20.46 -2.97 -20.48
N GLY A 66 21.54 -2.34 -20.01
CA GLY A 66 21.51 -0.96 -19.52
C GLY A 66 20.94 0.03 -20.53
N SER A 67 21.38 -0.03 -21.79
CA SER A 67 20.83 0.81 -22.87
C SER A 67 19.37 0.50 -23.22
N GLU A 68 18.94 -0.75 -22.98
CA GLU A 68 17.57 -1.22 -23.16
C GLU A 68 16.65 -0.86 -21.97
N GLY A 69 17.17 -0.23 -20.91
CA GLY A 69 16.39 0.27 -19.78
C GLY A 69 16.31 -0.66 -18.57
N LEU A 70 17.10 -1.74 -18.55
CA LEU A 70 17.30 -2.55 -17.35
C LEU A 70 18.30 -1.84 -16.41
N PRO A 71 18.01 -1.68 -15.11
CA PRO A 71 18.96 -1.05 -14.21
C PRO A 71 20.21 -1.92 -14.00
N PRO A 72 21.37 -1.32 -13.72
CA PRO A 72 22.64 -2.04 -13.58
C PRO A 72 22.85 -2.66 -12.18
N ASP A 73 21.80 -2.83 -11.38
CA ASP A 73 21.91 -3.48 -10.07
C ASP A 73 22.02 -5.01 -10.21
N GLU A 74 22.66 -5.65 -9.22
CA GLU A 74 22.93 -7.08 -9.25
C GLU A 74 21.66 -7.93 -9.39
N LEU A 75 20.54 -7.54 -8.74
CA LEU A 75 19.27 -8.25 -8.89
C LEU A 75 18.72 -8.13 -10.31
N SER A 76 18.70 -6.92 -10.88
CA SER A 76 18.23 -6.73 -12.27
C SER A 76 19.11 -7.47 -13.27
N VAL A 77 20.44 -7.46 -13.10
CA VAL A 77 21.36 -8.23 -13.94
C VAL A 77 21.09 -9.73 -13.82
N GLN A 78 20.94 -10.26 -12.59
CA GLN A 78 20.56 -11.65 -12.36
C GLN A 78 19.21 -12.01 -12.99
N ASN A 79 18.21 -11.14 -12.88
CA ASN A 79 16.91 -11.32 -13.52
C ASN A 79 17.03 -11.28 -15.06
N GLY A 80 17.91 -10.41 -15.58
CA GLY A 80 18.25 -10.36 -17.01
C GLY A 80 18.92 -11.64 -17.50
N ILE A 81 19.82 -12.22 -16.71
CA ILE A 81 20.44 -13.53 -16.94
C ILE A 81 19.38 -14.62 -17.02
N LEU A 82 18.53 -14.71 -16.00
CA LEU A 82 17.53 -15.77 -15.93
C LEU A 82 16.49 -15.65 -17.07
N THR A 83 16.15 -14.42 -17.48
CA THR A 83 15.26 -14.16 -18.63
C THR A 83 15.88 -14.56 -19.97
N THR A 84 17.21 -14.46 -20.12
CA THR A 84 17.90 -14.68 -21.41
C THR A 84 18.49 -16.08 -21.57
N ARG A 85 19.10 -16.60 -20.51
CA ARG A 85 19.82 -17.88 -20.46
C ARG A 85 18.96 -19.01 -19.87
N GLY A 86 17.78 -18.68 -19.34
CA GLY A 86 16.84 -19.66 -18.79
C GLY A 86 16.42 -20.73 -19.82
N CYS A 87 16.37 -21.98 -19.37
CA CYS A 87 16.04 -23.11 -20.25
C CYS A 87 14.55 -23.19 -20.62
N ARG A 88 13.64 -22.61 -19.83
CA ARG A 88 12.22 -22.50 -20.18
C ARG A 88 11.77 -21.04 -20.22
N PHE A 89 10.52 -20.81 -20.60
CA PHE A 89 10.01 -19.46 -20.85
C PHE A 89 9.79 -18.69 -19.53
N PRO A 90 10.27 -17.43 -19.43
CA PRO A 90 10.17 -16.65 -18.20
C PRO A 90 8.76 -16.07 -17.99
N LEU A 91 8.26 -16.20 -16.77
CA LEU A 91 7.09 -15.49 -16.24
C LEU A 91 7.57 -14.38 -15.29
N CYS A 92 7.50 -13.14 -15.75
CA CYS A 92 7.91 -11.97 -14.98
C CYS A 92 6.77 -11.48 -14.09
N ILE A 93 6.93 -11.59 -12.77
CA ILE A 93 6.12 -10.86 -11.79
C ILE A 93 6.67 -9.43 -11.75
N ASP A 94 5.88 -8.49 -12.25
CA ASP A 94 6.32 -7.11 -12.46
C ASP A 94 5.14 -6.14 -12.23
N PRO A 95 4.76 -5.88 -10.96
CA PRO A 95 3.67 -4.95 -10.63
C PRO A 95 3.91 -3.53 -11.14
N GLN A 96 5.18 -3.15 -11.32
CA GLN A 96 5.62 -1.83 -11.75
C GLN A 96 5.88 -1.72 -13.27
N GLN A 97 5.73 -2.82 -14.02
CA GLN A 97 5.87 -2.90 -15.49
C GLN A 97 7.26 -2.50 -16.03
N GLN A 98 8.31 -2.62 -15.23
CA GLN A 98 9.68 -2.32 -15.66
C GLN A 98 10.23 -3.37 -16.62
N ALA A 99 10.09 -4.65 -16.28
CA ALA A 99 10.51 -5.77 -17.11
C ALA A 99 9.72 -5.80 -18.42
N LEU A 100 8.42 -5.47 -18.35
CA LEU A 100 7.57 -5.35 -19.54
C LEU A 100 8.15 -4.34 -20.55
N ASN A 101 8.56 -3.16 -20.09
CA ASN A 101 9.11 -2.12 -20.94
C ASN A 101 10.49 -2.49 -21.49
N TRP A 102 11.32 -3.13 -20.66
CA TRP A 102 12.62 -3.65 -21.10
C TRP A 102 12.49 -4.71 -22.20
N ILE A 103 11.62 -5.70 -22.04
CA ILE A 103 11.38 -6.76 -23.04
C ILE A 103 10.87 -6.15 -24.35
N LYS A 104 9.96 -5.17 -24.28
CA LYS A 104 9.47 -4.44 -25.46
C LYS A 104 10.60 -3.76 -26.24
N LYS A 105 11.49 -3.05 -25.55
CA LYS A 105 12.62 -2.33 -26.17
C LYS A 105 13.68 -3.27 -26.71
N LYS A 106 13.95 -4.37 -26.02
CA LYS A 106 14.91 -5.41 -26.41
C LYS A 106 14.50 -6.15 -27.68
N GLU A 107 13.24 -6.55 -27.78
CA GLU A 107 12.70 -7.35 -28.89
C GLU A 107 12.13 -6.48 -30.03
N GLU A 108 12.26 -5.15 -29.95
CA GLU A 108 11.81 -4.20 -30.99
C GLU A 108 12.46 -4.51 -32.36
N ASN A 109 13.76 -4.80 -32.36
CA ASN A 109 14.52 -5.18 -33.56
C ASN A 109 14.15 -6.57 -34.10
N ASN A 110 13.54 -7.44 -33.27
CA ASN A 110 13.14 -8.80 -33.64
C ASN A 110 11.67 -8.88 -34.09
N ASN A 111 11.09 -7.75 -34.52
CA ASN A 111 9.71 -7.64 -35.01
C ASN A 111 8.63 -7.97 -33.97
N LEU A 112 8.85 -7.61 -32.70
CA LEU A 112 7.80 -7.57 -31.68
C LEU A 112 6.82 -6.41 -31.98
N LYS A 113 5.85 -6.65 -32.87
CA LYS A 113 4.78 -5.69 -33.20
C LYS A 113 3.64 -5.78 -32.17
N VAL A 114 2.85 -4.72 -32.04
CA VAL A 114 1.68 -4.62 -31.13
C VAL A 114 0.73 -5.82 -31.23
N GLN A 115 0.56 -6.42 -32.42
CA GLN A 115 -0.29 -7.60 -32.66
C GLN A 115 0.21 -8.90 -31.99
N LYS A 116 1.44 -8.93 -31.49
CA LYS A 116 2.08 -10.07 -30.82
C LYS A 116 2.17 -9.90 -29.30
N ILE A 117 1.48 -8.86 -28.80
CA ILE A 117 1.23 -8.63 -27.39
C ILE A 117 -0.26 -8.93 -27.20
N SER A 118 -0.59 -9.97 -26.44
CA SER A 118 -1.98 -10.36 -26.22
C SER A 118 -2.21 -10.74 -24.76
N SER A 119 -3.44 -10.60 -24.30
CA SER A 119 -3.91 -11.17 -23.04
C SER A 119 -4.62 -12.49 -23.31
N PHE A 120 -4.67 -13.40 -22.34
CA PHE A 120 -5.49 -14.62 -22.43
C PHE A 120 -6.98 -14.35 -22.68
N ASN A 121 -7.43 -13.12 -22.39
CA ASN A 121 -8.80 -12.68 -22.64
C ASN A 121 -9.09 -12.33 -24.11
N ASP A 122 -8.09 -12.27 -24.99
CA ASP A 122 -8.27 -11.86 -26.38
C ASP A 122 -8.74 -13.04 -27.24
N PRO A 123 -9.91 -13.00 -27.90
CA PRO A 123 -10.48 -14.16 -28.59
C PRO A 123 -9.60 -14.71 -29.73
N ASP A 124 -8.70 -13.90 -30.28
CA ASP A 124 -7.79 -14.27 -31.37
C ASP A 124 -6.36 -14.63 -30.90
N PHE A 125 -6.09 -14.71 -29.59
CA PHE A 125 -4.72 -14.93 -29.09
C PHE A 125 -4.10 -16.23 -29.65
N LEU A 126 -4.89 -17.31 -29.78
CA LEU A 126 -4.42 -18.60 -30.30
C LEU A 126 -3.91 -18.50 -31.74
N LYS A 127 -4.57 -17.70 -32.60
CA LYS A 127 -4.15 -17.51 -33.99
C LYS A 127 -2.84 -16.72 -34.05
N HIS A 128 -2.72 -15.68 -33.23
CA HIS A 128 -1.48 -14.90 -33.17
C HIS A 128 -0.31 -15.74 -32.64
N LEU A 129 -0.55 -16.60 -31.64
CA LEU A 129 0.44 -17.53 -31.11
C LEU A 129 0.86 -18.57 -32.15
N GLU A 130 -0.10 -19.16 -32.89
CA GLU A 130 0.16 -20.10 -33.99
C GLU A 130 1.09 -19.47 -35.04
N MET A 131 0.80 -18.24 -35.47
CA MET A 131 1.65 -17.51 -36.42
C MET A 131 3.04 -17.20 -35.83
N ALA A 132 3.12 -16.84 -34.55
CA ALA A 132 4.39 -16.54 -33.92
C ALA A 132 5.30 -17.78 -33.83
N ILE A 133 4.75 -18.94 -33.49
CA ILE A 133 5.47 -20.23 -33.44
C ILE A 133 5.97 -20.61 -34.83
N LYS A 134 5.11 -20.52 -35.85
CA LYS A 134 5.44 -20.91 -37.24
C LYS A 134 6.54 -20.06 -37.88
N TYR A 135 6.60 -18.77 -37.53
CA TYR A 135 7.55 -17.83 -38.12
C TYR A 135 8.70 -17.44 -37.17
N GLY A 136 8.80 -18.10 -36.01
CA GLY A 136 9.89 -17.85 -35.04
C GLY A 136 9.88 -16.46 -34.42
N PHE A 137 8.72 -15.81 -34.33
CA PHE A 137 8.63 -14.47 -33.76
C PHE A 137 8.51 -14.49 -32.24
N PRO A 138 9.11 -13.52 -31.52
CA PRO A 138 8.88 -13.38 -30.10
C PRO A 138 7.40 -13.04 -29.82
N PHE A 139 6.83 -13.66 -28.79
CA PHE A 139 5.45 -13.45 -28.35
C PHE A 139 5.41 -13.12 -26.86
N LEU A 140 4.58 -12.15 -26.47
CA LEU A 140 4.49 -11.65 -25.10
C LEU A 140 3.04 -11.68 -24.61
N PHE A 141 2.78 -12.45 -23.56
CA PHE A 141 1.53 -12.40 -22.83
C PHE A 141 1.59 -11.30 -21.76
N GLN A 142 0.67 -10.32 -21.86
CA GLN A 142 0.53 -9.25 -20.88
C GLN A 142 -0.64 -9.54 -19.95
N ASP A 143 -0.51 -9.15 -18.68
CA ASP A 143 -1.56 -9.23 -17.67
C ASP A 143 -2.08 -10.65 -17.46
N VAL A 144 -1.14 -11.58 -17.26
CA VAL A 144 -1.44 -12.97 -16.91
C VAL A 144 -1.99 -13.01 -15.48
N ASP A 145 -3.25 -13.43 -15.34
CA ASP A 145 -3.90 -13.62 -14.06
C ASP A 145 -3.44 -14.94 -13.39
N GLU A 146 -4.12 -15.39 -12.33
CA GLU A 146 -3.85 -16.69 -11.68
C GLU A 146 -4.27 -17.89 -12.55
N TYR A 147 -5.17 -17.68 -13.51
CA TYR A 147 -5.62 -18.71 -14.45
C TYR A 147 -4.81 -18.65 -15.74
N ILE A 148 -4.10 -19.73 -16.04
CA ILE A 148 -3.42 -19.95 -17.32
C ILE A 148 -4.20 -21.02 -18.07
N ASP A 149 -4.52 -20.75 -19.34
CA ASP A 149 -5.25 -21.70 -20.18
C ASP A 149 -4.37 -22.94 -20.48
N PRO A 150 -4.80 -24.17 -20.11
CA PRO A 150 -4.03 -25.39 -20.36
C PRO A 150 -3.67 -25.65 -21.83
N VAL A 151 -4.35 -25.01 -22.79
CA VAL A 151 -4.04 -25.12 -24.22
C VAL A 151 -2.58 -24.74 -24.55
N ILE A 152 -1.96 -23.89 -23.73
CA ILE A 152 -0.56 -23.48 -23.92
C ILE A 152 0.46 -24.31 -23.13
N ASP A 153 0.04 -25.28 -22.31
CA ASP A 153 0.94 -26.08 -21.46
C ASP A 153 1.99 -26.82 -22.29
N THR A 154 1.59 -27.34 -23.47
CA THR A 154 2.50 -28.00 -24.42
C THR A 154 3.61 -27.07 -24.92
N VAL A 155 3.29 -25.78 -25.10
CA VAL A 155 4.24 -24.74 -25.49
C VAL A 155 5.14 -24.39 -24.31
N LEU A 156 4.57 -24.22 -23.12
CA LEU A 156 5.31 -23.89 -21.90
C LEU A 156 6.34 -24.97 -21.53
N GLU A 157 5.98 -26.25 -21.68
CA GLU A 157 6.86 -27.39 -21.44
C GLU A 157 7.87 -27.64 -22.58
N ARG A 158 7.76 -26.92 -23.71
CA ARG A 158 8.53 -27.15 -24.94
C ARG A 158 8.47 -28.61 -25.40
N ASN A 159 7.28 -29.21 -25.39
CA ASN A 159 7.07 -30.59 -25.82
C ASN A 159 7.08 -30.71 -27.36
N VAL A 160 8.26 -30.48 -27.95
CA VAL A 160 8.50 -30.52 -29.40
C VAL A 160 8.65 -31.98 -29.85
N LYS A 161 7.84 -32.39 -30.83
CA LYS A 161 7.87 -33.72 -31.44
C LYS A 161 8.40 -33.61 -32.87
N GLY A 162 9.16 -34.59 -33.35
CA GLY A 162 9.59 -34.66 -34.76
C GLY A 162 11.09 -34.94 -34.94
N ALA A 163 11.47 -35.26 -36.18
CA ALA A 163 12.86 -35.47 -36.60
C ALA A 163 13.58 -34.13 -36.84
N GLU A 164 14.93 -34.13 -36.89
CA GLU A 164 15.80 -32.93 -36.96
C GLU A 164 15.48 -31.93 -38.09
N GLY A 165 14.67 -32.30 -39.09
CA GLY A 165 14.23 -31.40 -40.18
C GLY A 165 12.82 -30.81 -40.07
N ARG A 166 11.94 -31.36 -39.22
CA ARG A 166 10.58 -30.85 -39.00
C ARG A 166 10.17 -31.07 -37.55
N GLN A 167 10.37 -30.03 -36.75
CA GLN A 167 9.90 -29.95 -35.38
C GLN A 167 8.46 -29.44 -35.36
N VAL A 168 7.56 -30.15 -34.70
CA VAL A 168 6.15 -29.78 -34.55
C VAL A 168 5.76 -29.73 -33.08
N ILE A 169 4.86 -28.82 -32.75
CA ILE A 169 4.27 -28.69 -31.42
C ILE A 169 2.74 -28.79 -31.52
N MET A 170 2.13 -29.50 -30.58
CA MET A 170 0.66 -29.62 -30.49
C MET A 170 0.13 -28.41 -29.75
N LEU A 171 -0.63 -27.54 -30.41
CA LEU A 171 -1.34 -26.42 -29.79
C LEU A 171 -2.84 -26.76 -29.73
N GLY A 172 -3.30 -27.20 -28.56
CA GLY A 172 -4.63 -27.82 -28.42
C GLY A 172 -4.74 -29.05 -29.33
N ASP A 173 -5.64 -28.99 -30.31
CA ASP A 173 -5.87 -30.08 -31.28
C ASP A 173 -5.08 -29.92 -32.59
N LYS A 174 -4.29 -28.86 -32.76
CA LYS A 174 -3.58 -28.56 -34.01
C LYS A 174 -2.08 -28.80 -33.92
N GLU A 175 -1.52 -29.40 -34.97
CA GLU A 175 -0.07 -29.48 -35.18
C GLU A 175 0.46 -28.20 -35.83
N VAL A 176 1.42 -27.54 -35.18
CA VAL A 176 2.07 -26.31 -35.66
C VAL A 176 3.56 -26.58 -35.85
N ASP A 177 4.12 -26.19 -36.99
CA ASP A 177 5.56 -26.27 -37.24
C ASP A 177 6.29 -25.31 -36.29
N PHE A 178 7.26 -25.81 -35.53
CA PHE A 178 8.01 -25.08 -34.51
C PHE A 178 9.32 -24.52 -35.07
N ASP A 179 9.49 -23.20 -35.02
CA ASP A 179 10.75 -22.54 -35.35
C ASP A 179 11.65 -22.40 -34.10
N PRO A 180 12.93 -22.82 -34.13
CA PRO A 180 13.84 -22.72 -33.00
C PRO A 180 14.12 -21.30 -32.49
N ASN A 181 13.88 -20.26 -33.31
CA ASN A 181 14.05 -18.87 -32.91
C ASN A 181 12.87 -18.33 -32.08
N PHE A 182 11.77 -19.09 -31.99
CA PHE A 182 10.60 -18.69 -31.23
C PHE A 182 10.93 -18.46 -29.73
N LYS A 183 10.47 -17.33 -29.20
CA LYS A 183 10.59 -16.98 -27.78
C LYS A 183 9.23 -16.56 -27.23
N LEU A 184 8.90 -17.06 -26.05
CA LEU A 184 7.70 -16.70 -25.32
C LEU A 184 8.06 -16.00 -24.02
N TYR A 185 7.38 -14.89 -23.73
CA TYR A 185 7.49 -14.12 -22.50
C TYR A 185 6.10 -14.01 -21.85
N LEU A 186 6.02 -14.15 -20.53
CA LEU A 186 4.79 -13.91 -19.78
C LEU A 186 5.03 -12.81 -18.75
N ASN A 187 4.04 -11.94 -18.54
CA ASN A 187 4.11 -10.84 -17.56
C ASN A 187 2.83 -10.76 -16.73
N THR A 188 2.96 -10.52 -15.43
CA THR A 188 1.83 -10.29 -14.53
C THR A 188 2.03 -9.04 -13.67
N LYS A 189 0.94 -8.26 -13.52
CA LYS A 189 0.86 -7.09 -12.62
C LYS A 189 0.64 -7.49 -11.15
N LEU A 190 0.28 -8.75 -10.88
CA LEU A 190 -0.02 -9.21 -9.53
C LEU A 190 1.28 -9.34 -8.72
N SER A 191 1.35 -8.73 -7.54
CA SER A 191 2.56 -8.80 -6.70
C SER A 191 2.79 -10.17 -6.08
N ASN A 192 1.73 -10.95 -5.84
CA ASN A 192 1.82 -12.29 -5.26
C ASN A 192 0.74 -13.22 -5.85
N PRO A 193 0.92 -13.65 -7.11
CA PRO A 193 0.00 -14.57 -7.77
C PRO A 193 0.17 -15.99 -7.22
N LYS A 194 -0.94 -16.73 -7.11
CA LYS A 194 -0.92 -18.14 -6.72
C LYS A 194 -0.93 -19.04 -7.94
N TYR A 195 0.19 -19.73 -8.17
CA TYR A 195 0.32 -20.71 -9.24
C TYR A 195 0.42 -22.15 -8.69
N SER A 196 -0.04 -23.13 -9.48
CA SER A 196 0.15 -24.55 -9.18
C SER A 196 1.63 -24.92 -9.25
N PRO A 197 2.10 -26.00 -8.61
CA PRO A 197 3.51 -26.42 -8.69
C PRO A 197 4.03 -26.67 -10.11
N SER A 198 3.16 -27.13 -11.02
CA SER A 198 3.52 -27.28 -12.45
C SER A 198 3.89 -25.94 -13.07
N VAL A 199 3.08 -24.90 -12.85
CA VAL A 199 3.30 -23.52 -13.30
C VAL A 199 4.39 -22.82 -12.47
N HIS A 200 4.53 -23.12 -11.18
CA HIS A 200 5.57 -22.55 -10.35
C HIS A 200 6.97 -23.06 -10.74
N SER A 201 7.05 -24.31 -11.21
CA SER A 201 8.25 -24.84 -11.86
C SER A 201 8.55 -24.16 -13.21
N LEU A 202 7.56 -23.46 -13.79
CA LEU A 202 7.71 -22.61 -14.96
C LEU A 202 8.08 -21.18 -14.51
N TYR A 203 9.36 -21.00 -14.15
CA TYR A 203 10.13 -19.75 -14.12
C TYR A 203 9.37 -18.48 -13.68
N LEU A 204 9.00 -18.42 -12.41
CA LEU A 204 8.61 -17.18 -11.75
C LEU A 204 9.85 -16.28 -11.59
N HIS A 205 9.86 -15.06 -12.12
CA HIS A 205 10.91 -14.07 -11.86
C HIS A 205 10.32 -12.86 -11.16
N LEU A 206 10.75 -12.62 -9.92
CA LEU A 206 10.39 -11.44 -9.17
C LEU A 206 11.20 -10.24 -9.66
N HIS A 207 10.62 -9.44 -10.54
CA HIS A 207 11.14 -8.10 -10.86
C HIS A 207 10.55 -7.10 -9.86
N VAL A 208 10.78 -7.36 -8.58
CA VAL A 208 10.39 -6.43 -7.52
C VAL A 208 11.43 -5.32 -7.50
N VAL A 209 10.96 -4.08 -7.63
CA VAL A 209 11.81 -2.90 -7.54
C VAL A 209 12.43 -2.84 -6.15
N THR A 210 13.77 -2.83 -6.07
CA THR A 210 14.51 -2.66 -4.82
C THR A 210 14.63 -1.18 -4.46
N LEU A 211 14.88 -0.88 -3.18
CA LEU A 211 15.12 0.50 -2.74
C LEU A 211 16.29 1.12 -3.50
N LYS A 212 17.39 0.38 -3.64
CA LYS A 212 18.58 0.82 -4.37
C LYS A 212 18.31 1.01 -5.87
N GLY A 213 17.58 0.08 -6.51
CA GLY A 213 17.23 0.19 -7.93
C GLY A 213 16.36 1.42 -8.22
N LEU A 214 15.37 1.70 -7.37
CA LEU A 214 14.54 2.90 -7.50
C LEU A 214 15.32 4.17 -7.18
N GLU A 215 16.19 4.15 -6.17
CA GLU A 215 17.09 5.27 -5.85
C GLU A 215 17.93 5.65 -7.08
N ASP A 216 18.56 4.69 -7.75
CA ASP A 216 19.37 4.97 -8.94
C ASP A 216 18.53 5.49 -10.11
N GLN A 217 17.30 4.98 -10.29
CA GLN A 217 16.35 5.48 -11.28
C GLN A 217 15.94 6.94 -11.00
N LEU A 218 15.54 7.24 -9.76
CA LEU A 218 15.17 8.60 -9.36
C LEU A 218 16.36 9.55 -9.44
N LEU A 219 17.57 9.07 -9.17
CA LEU A 219 18.78 9.86 -9.31
C LEU A 219 19.01 10.30 -10.76
N SER A 220 18.78 9.42 -11.74
CA SER A 220 18.81 9.80 -13.16
C SER A 220 17.73 10.83 -13.51
N VAL A 221 16.53 10.74 -12.93
CA VAL A 221 15.47 11.75 -13.13
C VAL A 221 15.87 13.11 -12.57
N ILE A 222 16.44 13.17 -11.36
CA ILE A 222 16.96 14.43 -10.76
C ILE A 222 18.05 15.03 -11.65
N MET A 223 19.01 14.20 -12.09
CA MET A 223 20.11 14.65 -12.93
C MET A 223 19.63 15.17 -14.29
N GLY A 224 18.66 14.50 -14.91
CA GLY A 224 18.02 14.96 -16.15
C GLY A 224 17.35 16.34 -16.02
N PHE A 225 16.89 16.70 -14.82
CA PHE A 225 16.29 18.01 -14.55
C PHE A 225 17.32 19.08 -14.18
N GLU A 226 18.22 18.80 -13.22
CA GLU A 226 19.18 19.78 -12.68
C GLU A 226 20.41 19.97 -13.59
N LYS A 227 20.88 18.88 -14.21
CA LYS A 227 22.14 18.79 -14.96
C LYS A 227 21.96 17.95 -16.22
N LYS A 228 21.01 18.34 -17.06
CA LYS A 228 20.65 17.65 -18.30
C LYS A 228 21.85 17.30 -19.18
N GLU A 229 22.78 18.24 -19.37
CA GLU A 229 23.99 18.04 -20.18
C GLU A 229 24.88 16.90 -19.64
N LEU A 230 25.00 16.75 -18.31
CA LEU A 230 25.79 15.67 -17.71
C LEU A 230 25.10 14.31 -17.90
N GLU A 231 23.77 14.26 -17.83
CA GLU A 231 23.02 13.01 -18.05
C GLU A 231 23.06 12.60 -19.53
N GLU A 232 22.91 13.55 -20.47
CA GLU A 232 23.09 13.30 -21.90
C GLU A 232 24.51 12.82 -22.24
N GLN A 233 25.53 13.42 -21.61
CA GLN A 233 26.91 12.96 -21.74
C GLN A 233 27.11 11.53 -21.21
N ARG A 234 26.49 11.20 -20.07
CA ARG A 234 26.52 9.85 -19.51
C ARG A 234 25.86 8.83 -20.43
N GLU A 235 24.67 9.13 -20.95
CA GLU A 235 23.98 8.26 -21.91
C GLU A 235 24.80 8.02 -23.17
N HIS A 236 25.39 9.09 -23.72
CA HIS A 236 26.31 8.98 -24.86
C HIS A 236 27.53 8.12 -24.50
N LEU A 237 28.14 8.33 -23.34
CA LEU A 237 29.29 7.56 -22.87
C LEU A 237 28.97 6.07 -22.71
N ILE A 238 27.79 5.72 -22.20
CA ILE A 238 27.32 4.33 -22.06
C ILE A 238 27.16 3.69 -23.44
N GLN A 239 26.53 4.40 -24.40
CA GLN A 239 26.37 3.91 -25.77
C GLN A 239 27.71 3.74 -26.48
N GLU A 240 28.60 4.72 -26.36
CA GLU A 240 29.94 4.68 -26.94
C GLU A 240 30.78 3.55 -26.34
N THR A 241 30.76 3.38 -25.01
CA THR A 241 31.43 2.28 -24.31
C THR A 241 30.91 0.92 -24.78
N SER A 242 29.58 0.76 -24.93
CA SER A 242 28.97 -0.46 -25.45
C SER A 242 29.43 -0.76 -26.88
N ASN A 243 29.42 0.25 -27.76
CA ASN A 243 29.87 0.13 -29.14
C ASN A 243 31.37 -0.19 -29.24
N ASN A 244 32.21 0.46 -28.42
CA ASN A 244 33.64 0.25 -28.35
C ASN A 244 33.98 -1.17 -27.85
N LYS A 245 33.32 -1.66 -26.80
CA LYS A 245 33.51 -3.04 -26.33
C LYS A 245 33.03 -4.06 -27.37
N LYS A 246 31.92 -3.79 -28.07
CA LYS A 246 31.44 -4.63 -29.19
C LYS A 246 32.43 -4.65 -30.36
N LEU A 247 32.98 -3.49 -30.72
CA LEU A 247 34.00 -3.39 -31.77
C LEU A 247 35.26 -4.18 -31.39
N LEU A 248 35.71 -4.09 -30.13
CA LEU A 248 36.85 -4.86 -29.64
C LEU A 248 36.63 -6.38 -29.77
N LYS A 249 35.42 -6.86 -29.43
CA LYS A 249 35.06 -8.27 -29.61
C LYS A 249 35.05 -8.67 -31.09
N ASN A 250 34.43 -7.87 -31.95
CA ASN A 250 34.39 -8.13 -33.40
C ASN A 250 35.80 -8.14 -34.03
N LEU A 251 36.68 -7.24 -33.61
CA LEU A 251 38.09 -7.21 -34.07
C LEU A 251 38.82 -8.49 -33.65
N GLY A 252 38.61 -8.97 -32.42
CA GLY A 252 39.14 -10.24 -31.94
C GLY A 252 38.61 -11.45 -32.72
N ASP A 253 37.29 -11.50 -32.97
CA ASP A 253 36.65 -12.59 -33.71
C ASP A 253 37.06 -12.61 -35.19
N SER A 254 37.22 -11.44 -35.82
CA SER A 254 37.75 -11.32 -37.18
C SER A 254 39.18 -11.82 -37.26
N LEU A 255 40.04 -11.45 -36.30
CA LEU A 255 41.42 -11.91 -36.23
C LEU A 255 41.50 -13.43 -36.04
N LEU A 256 40.64 -14.00 -35.17
CA LEU A 256 40.53 -15.46 -34.99
C LEU A 256 40.04 -16.16 -36.25
N ARG A 257 39.08 -15.57 -36.97
CA ARG A 257 38.57 -16.11 -38.23
C ARG A 257 39.66 -16.12 -39.30
N GLU A 258 40.36 -15.00 -39.50
CA GLU A 258 41.43 -14.87 -40.49
C GLU A 258 42.60 -15.84 -40.21
N LEU A 259 42.99 -15.99 -38.94
CA LEU A 259 43.98 -17.00 -38.54
C LEU A 259 43.51 -18.43 -38.82
N ALA A 260 42.23 -18.73 -38.59
CA ALA A 260 41.65 -20.06 -38.83
C ALA A 260 41.46 -20.38 -40.32
N THR A 261 41.20 -19.37 -41.16
CA THR A 261 41.07 -19.53 -42.62
C THR A 261 42.42 -19.54 -43.35
N SER A 262 43.47 -18.98 -42.73
CA SER A 262 44.82 -19.02 -43.30
C SER A 262 45.37 -20.46 -43.32
N THR A 263 45.43 -21.06 -44.51
CA THR A 263 46.01 -22.39 -44.75
C THR A 263 47.28 -22.24 -45.58
N GLY A 264 48.44 -22.16 -44.91
CA GLY A 264 49.74 -21.94 -45.57
C GLY A 264 50.82 -21.39 -44.63
N ASN A 265 51.99 -21.05 -45.18
CA ASN A 265 53.08 -20.43 -44.42
C ASN A 265 52.68 -18.99 -44.03
N MET A 266 52.48 -18.75 -42.73
CA MET A 266 51.89 -17.51 -42.21
C MET A 266 52.71 -16.24 -42.51
N LEU A 267 54.00 -16.40 -42.79
CA LEU A 267 54.92 -15.29 -43.10
C LEU A 267 54.76 -14.74 -44.53
N ASP A 268 54.18 -15.52 -45.45
CA ASP A 268 54.04 -15.15 -46.86
C ASP A 268 52.69 -14.47 -47.17
N ASN A 269 51.76 -14.47 -46.20
CA ASN A 269 50.45 -13.86 -46.34
C ASN A 269 50.49 -12.36 -45.97
N THR A 270 50.81 -11.53 -46.95
CA THR A 270 50.89 -10.07 -46.79
C THR A 270 49.57 -9.41 -46.39
N GLU A 271 48.42 -9.98 -46.78
CA GLU A 271 47.09 -9.50 -46.38
C GLU A 271 46.82 -9.75 -44.89
N LEU A 272 47.27 -10.91 -44.37
CA LEU A 272 47.17 -11.23 -42.94
C LEU A 272 48.03 -10.29 -42.09
N VAL A 273 49.25 -9.97 -42.54
CA VAL A 273 50.14 -9.04 -41.82
C VAL A 273 49.53 -7.63 -41.77
N TYR A 274 48.98 -7.14 -42.88
CA TYR A 274 48.32 -5.83 -42.93
C TYR A 274 47.08 -5.76 -42.04
N THR A 275 46.20 -6.77 -42.11
CA THR A 275 45.00 -6.84 -41.27
C THR A 275 45.34 -6.99 -39.78
N LEU A 276 46.41 -7.69 -39.41
CA LEU A 276 46.91 -7.76 -38.04
C LEU A 276 47.40 -6.40 -37.53
N GLU A 277 48.17 -5.66 -38.34
CA GLU A 277 48.64 -4.31 -38.02
C GLU A 277 47.46 -3.33 -37.84
N GLU A 278 46.47 -3.39 -38.74
CA GLU A 278 45.26 -2.57 -38.69
C GLU A 278 44.40 -2.92 -37.46
N THR A 279 44.21 -4.21 -37.17
CA THR A 279 43.43 -4.68 -36.00
C THR A 279 44.12 -4.29 -34.70
N LYS A 280 45.45 -4.40 -34.63
CA LYS A 280 46.24 -3.99 -33.45
C LYS A 280 46.17 -2.48 -33.22
N SER A 281 46.27 -1.69 -34.29
CA SER A 281 46.16 -0.23 -34.23
C SER A 281 44.77 0.20 -33.73
N LYS A 282 43.69 -0.31 -34.36
CA LYS A 282 42.31 -0.03 -33.93
C LYS A 282 42.01 -0.52 -32.52
N SER A 283 42.51 -1.69 -32.13
CA SER A 283 42.34 -2.22 -30.77
C SER A 283 43.03 -1.34 -29.72
N SER A 284 44.20 -0.79 -30.03
CA SER A 284 44.93 0.10 -29.12
C SER A 284 44.21 1.43 -28.96
N GLU A 285 43.70 2.01 -30.06
CA GLU A 285 42.88 3.23 -30.03
C GLU A 285 41.60 3.04 -29.20
N VAL A 286 40.90 1.92 -29.39
CA VAL A 286 39.69 1.59 -28.61
C VAL A 286 40.01 1.40 -27.13
N PHE A 287 41.16 0.81 -26.79
CA PHE A 287 41.59 0.63 -25.40
C PHE A 287 41.86 1.98 -24.70
N GLU A 288 42.52 2.92 -25.39
CA GLU A 288 42.70 4.27 -24.87
C GLU A 288 41.37 5.00 -24.66
N LYS A 289 40.44 4.89 -25.63
CA LYS A 289 39.08 5.45 -25.49
C LYS A 289 38.31 4.84 -24.32
N LEU A 290 38.40 3.52 -24.10
CA LEU A 290 37.75 2.86 -22.97
C LEU A 290 38.34 3.33 -21.63
N LYS A 291 39.65 3.54 -21.56
CA LYS A 291 40.30 4.07 -20.35
C LYS A 291 39.88 5.51 -20.04
N LEU A 292 39.85 6.37 -21.05
CA LEU A 292 39.35 7.75 -20.90
C LEU A 292 37.86 7.77 -20.52
N ALA A 293 37.08 6.85 -21.09
CA ALA A 293 35.67 6.70 -20.76
C ALA A 293 35.46 6.26 -19.30
N GLU A 294 36.30 5.37 -18.77
CA GLU A 294 36.25 4.93 -17.37
C GLU A 294 36.58 6.08 -16.40
N GLU A 295 37.61 6.88 -16.68
CA GLU A 295 37.95 8.06 -15.88
C GLU A 295 36.83 9.11 -15.92
N THR A 296 36.24 9.33 -17.11
CA THR A 296 35.12 10.26 -17.30
C THR A 296 33.87 9.78 -16.57
N ALA A 297 33.57 8.48 -16.65
CA ALA A 297 32.44 7.86 -15.94
C ALA A 297 32.58 8.04 -14.43
N ARG A 298 33.78 7.81 -13.87
CA ARG A 298 34.04 8.02 -12.44
C ARG A 298 33.79 9.48 -12.01
N ASN A 299 34.26 10.44 -12.78
CA ASN A 299 34.04 11.86 -12.48
C ASN A 299 32.54 12.24 -12.54
N ILE A 300 31.80 11.67 -13.50
CA ILE A 300 30.34 11.85 -13.60
C ILE A 300 29.64 11.24 -12.39
N ASP A 301 30.04 10.04 -11.98
CA ASP A 301 29.46 9.35 -10.83
C ASP A 301 29.72 10.10 -9.51
N GLU A 302 30.91 10.67 -9.31
CA GLU A 302 31.22 11.52 -8.14
C GLU A 302 30.30 12.75 -8.06
N LEU A 303 30.01 13.41 -9.20
CA LEU A 303 29.09 14.54 -9.27
C LEU A 303 27.62 14.11 -9.04
N ARG A 304 27.24 12.95 -9.56
CA ARG A 304 25.89 12.37 -9.43
C ARG A 304 25.60 11.94 -8.00
N ASP A 305 26.58 11.37 -7.31
CA ASP A 305 26.45 10.93 -5.92
C ASP A 305 26.15 12.10 -4.95
N GLY A 306 26.52 13.33 -5.32
CA GLY A 306 26.10 14.53 -4.59
C GLY A 306 24.57 14.68 -4.47
N TYR A 307 23.79 14.18 -5.42
CA TYR A 307 22.32 14.24 -5.41
C TYR A 307 21.65 12.98 -4.85
N ARG A 308 22.43 11.93 -4.54
CA ARG A 308 21.95 10.65 -4.01
C ARG A 308 21.05 10.78 -2.77
N PRO A 309 21.30 11.68 -1.79
CA PRO A 309 20.42 11.81 -0.63
C PRO A 309 18.97 12.17 -0.98
N ALA A 310 18.76 13.00 -2.01
CA ALA A 310 17.41 13.36 -2.47
C ALA A 310 16.74 12.19 -3.20
N ALA A 311 17.49 11.41 -3.97
CA ALA A 311 16.99 10.20 -4.62
C ALA A 311 16.61 9.10 -3.61
N LYS A 312 17.46 8.87 -2.59
CA LYS A 312 17.19 7.95 -1.49
C LYS A 312 15.91 8.34 -0.75
N ARG A 313 15.73 9.65 -0.47
CA ARG A 313 14.51 10.19 0.12
C ARG A 313 13.28 9.89 -0.75
N GLY A 314 13.36 10.08 -2.06
CA GLY A 314 12.28 9.75 -2.98
C GLY A 314 11.93 8.26 -3.00
N ALA A 315 12.94 7.38 -3.03
CA ALA A 315 12.71 5.94 -2.99
C ALA A 315 11.95 5.53 -1.72
N ILE A 316 12.36 6.03 -0.55
CA ILE A 316 11.67 5.76 0.73
C ILE A 316 10.22 6.21 0.69
N LEU A 317 9.95 7.42 0.19
CA LEU A 317 8.58 7.95 0.11
C LEU A 317 7.69 7.12 -0.82
N PHE A 318 8.23 6.57 -1.92
CA PHE A 318 7.49 5.65 -2.78
C PHE A 318 7.12 4.36 -2.04
N PHE A 319 8.05 3.74 -1.31
CA PHE A 319 7.75 2.53 -0.56
C PHE A 319 6.70 2.78 0.54
N VAL A 320 6.78 3.92 1.23
CA VAL A 320 5.75 4.33 2.21
C VAL A 320 4.37 4.42 1.56
N LEU A 321 4.26 4.97 0.34
CA LEU A 321 2.99 4.99 -0.40
C LEU A 321 2.50 3.58 -0.74
N THR A 322 3.38 2.69 -1.20
CA THR A 322 3.01 1.31 -1.54
C THR A 322 2.62 0.47 -0.33
N GLU A 323 3.24 0.70 0.84
CA GLU A 323 2.91 0.03 2.09
C GLU A 323 1.48 0.35 2.55
N MET A 324 0.97 1.57 2.28
CA MET A 324 -0.40 1.95 2.62
C MET A 324 -1.48 1.09 1.92
N ALA A 325 -1.14 0.46 0.79
CA ALA A 325 -2.03 -0.49 0.12
C ALA A 325 -2.36 -1.73 0.98
N LEU A 326 -1.52 -2.05 1.96
CA LEU A 326 -1.77 -3.14 2.92
C LEU A 326 -2.88 -2.78 3.93
N VAL A 327 -3.08 -1.50 4.23
CA VAL A 327 -4.18 -1.05 5.11
C VAL A 327 -5.51 -1.10 4.37
N ASN A 328 -5.53 -0.59 3.14
CA ASN A 328 -6.73 -0.54 2.32
C ASN A 328 -6.35 -0.60 0.84
N SER A 329 -7.06 -1.45 0.08
CA SER A 329 -6.86 -1.65 -1.35
C SER A 329 -7.01 -0.38 -2.20
N MET A 330 -7.62 0.69 -1.66
CA MET A 330 -7.76 1.97 -2.36
C MET A 330 -6.45 2.79 -2.46
N TYR A 331 -5.42 2.47 -1.67
CA TYR A 331 -4.10 3.14 -1.70
C TYR A 331 -3.14 2.58 -2.75
N GLN A 332 -3.67 2.15 -3.89
CA GLN A 332 -2.84 1.60 -4.98
C GLN A 332 -2.28 2.74 -5.84
N TYR A 333 -0.95 2.80 -5.97
CA TYR A 333 -0.23 3.80 -6.73
C TYR A 333 0.73 3.13 -7.71
N SER A 334 0.82 3.65 -8.95
CA SER A 334 1.86 3.23 -9.90
C SER A 334 3.14 4.03 -9.70
N LEU A 335 4.27 3.42 -10.08
CA LEU A 335 5.55 4.12 -10.17
C LEU A 335 5.48 5.26 -11.20
N ALA A 336 4.79 5.07 -12.33
CA ALA A 336 4.63 6.11 -13.35
C ALA A 336 3.95 7.37 -12.80
N SER A 337 2.84 7.23 -12.08
CA SER A 337 2.16 8.37 -11.45
C SER A 337 3.00 9.01 -10.35
N TYR A 338 3.77 8.21 -9.61
CA TYR A 338 4.72 8.76 -8.62
C TYR A 338 5.82 9.61 -9.29
N LEU A 339 6.36 9.17 -10.44
CA LEU A 339 7.37 9.92 -11.18
C LEU A 339 6.85 11.27 -11.70
N GLU A 340 5.55 11.36 -12.06
CA GLU A 340 4.94 12.65 -12.42
C GLU A 340 4.89 13.61 -11.22
N VAL A 341 4.51 13.12 -10.04
CA VAL A 341 4.52 13.91 -8.80
C VAL A 341 5.95 14.31 -8.39
N PHE A 342 6.91 13.42 -8.66
CA PHE A 342 8.33 13.67 -8.43
C PHE A 342 8.85 14.80 -9.33
N ASP A 343 8.59 14.75 -10.65
CA ASP A 343 8.94 15.81 -11.60
C ASP A 343 8.27 17.15 -11.23
N PHE A 344 6.99 17.13 -10.87
CA PHE A 344 6.28 18.30 -10.38
C PHE A 344 6.96 18.91 -9.14
N SER A 345 7.44 18.06 -8.22
CA SER A 345 8.14 18.51 -7.01
C SER A 345 9.49 19.16 -7.32
N LEU A 346 10.23 18.62 -8.29
CA LEU A 346 11.48 19.23 -8.77
C LEU A 346 11.23 20.61 -9.37
N ARG A 347 10.19 20.76 -10.21
CA ARG A 347 9.80 22.05 -10.81
C ARG A 347 9.37 23.09 -9.79
N LYS A 348 8.60 22.69 -8.77
CA LYS A 348 8.05 23.60 -7.75
C LYS A 348 9.10 24.02 -6.70
N SER A 349 10.10 23.18 -6.47
CA SER A 349 11.10 23.41 -5.42
C SER A 349 11.97 24.65 -5.70
N LEU A 350 12.26 25.43 -4.65
CA LEU A 350 13.07 26.66 -4.76
C LEU A 350 14.51 26.36 -5.17
N SER A 351 14.96 26.95 -6.28
CA SER A 351 16.34 26.82 -6.79
C SER A 351 17.33 27.51 -5.84
N ASN A 352 18.53 26.93 -5.72
CA ASN A 352 19.59 27.46 -4.86
C ASN A 352 20.96 27.04 -5.44
N SER A 353 21.96 27.92 -5.37
CA SER A 353 23.32 27.66 -5.87
C SER A 353 24.11 26.71 -4.97
N VAL A 354 23.79 26.64 -3.69
CA VAL A 354 24.47 25.77 -2.72
C VAL A 354 23.79 24.40 -2.70
N LEU A 355 24.51 23.36 -3.14
CA LEU A 355 23.99 21.99 -3.29
C LEU A 355 23.29 21.47 -2.02
N PRO A 356 23.88 21.49 -0.80
CA PRO A 356 23.18 21.04 0.42
C PRO A 356 21.86 21.75 0.69
N ARG A 357 21.78 23.06 0.42
CA ARG A 357 20.54 23.84 0.60
C ARG A 357 19.51 23.52 -0.47
N ARG A 358 19.95 23.35 -1.72
CA ARG A 358 19.10 22.91 -2.84
C ARG A 358 18.49 21.54 -2.54
N LEU A 359 19.29 20.57 -2.07
CA LEU A 359 18.82 19.25 -1.69
C LEU A 359 17.79 19.32 -0.56
N LYS A 360 18.02 20.15 0.47
CA LYS A 360 17.03 20.34 1.54
C LYS A 360 15.70 20.89 1.02
N ASN A 361 15.75 21.88 0.12
CA ASN A 361 14.55 22.41 -0.52
C ASN A 361 13.81 21.33 -1.31
N ILE A 362 14.51 20.58 -2.17
CA ILE A 362 13.92 19.48 -2.94
C ILE A 362 13.28 18.44 -2.01
N MET A 363 13.99 17.98 -0.98
CA MET A 363 13.48 16.99 -0.03
C MET A 363 12.24 17.49 0.71
N SER A 364 12.20 18.75 1.13
CA SER A 364 11.03 19.34 1.79
C SER A 364 9.82 19.45 0.86
N THR A 365 10.00 19.98 -0.35
CA THR A 365 8.93 20.11 -1.35
C THR A 365 8.41 18.75 -1.81
N LEU A 366 9.32 17.78 -1.99
CA LEU A 366 8.97 16.41 -2.33
C LEU A 366 8.13 15.76 -1.23
N THR A 367 8.58 15.85 0.04
CA THR A 367 7.86 15.29 1.18
C THR A 367 6.45 15.88 1.27
N TYR A 368 6.32 17.19 1.09
CA TYR A 368 5.03 17.89 1.10
C TYR A 368 4.09 17.46 -0.05
N ASN A 369 4.59 17.43 -1.29
CA ASN A 369 3.77 17.07 -2.44
C ASN A 369 3.35 15.58 -2.40
N VAL A 370 4.27 14.69 -1.98
CA VAL A 370 3.95 13.27 -1.79
C VAL A 370 2.96 13.09 -0.65
N TYR A 371 3.08 13.87 0.42
CA TYR A 371 2.12 13.85 1.51
C TYR A 371 0.70 14.19 1.02
N ASN A 372 0.55 15.27 0.27
CA ASN A 372 -0.74 15.68 -0.30
C ASN A 372 -1.29 14.67 -1.33
N TYR A 373 -0.42 13.97 -2.05
CA TYR A 373 -0.80 12.95 -3.02
C TYR A 373 -1.24 11.62 -2.35
N GLY A 374 -0.59 11.24 -1.25
CA GLY A 374 -0.84 10.00 -0.50
C GLY A 374 -1.96 10.09 0.54
N CYS A 375 -2.22 11.28 1.08
CA CYS A 375 -3.17 11.50 2.16
C CYS A 375 -4.62 11.52 1.65
N LEU A 376 -5.25 10.34 1.61
CA LEU A 376 -6.63 10.17 1.13
C LEU A 376 -7.67 10.30 2.25
N PHE A 377 -7.67 9.37 3.21
CA PHE A 377 -8.67 9.30 4.28
C PHE A 377 -8.18 9.98 5.57
N GLU A 378 -9.04 10.74 6.26
CA GLU A 378 -8.70 11.47 7.49
C GLU A 378 -8.28 10.49 8.59
N ARG A 379 -8.95 9.33 8.69
CA ARG A 379 -8.62 8.26 9.66
C ARG A 379 -7.19 7.73 9.55
N HIS A 380 -6.60 7.73 8.36
CA HIS A 380 -5.26 7.18 8.13
C HIS A 380 -4.21 8.28 7.95
N LYS A 381 -4.61 9.55 7.99
CA LYS A 381 -3.72 10.70 7.82
C LYS A 381 -2.57 10.67 8.82
N LEU A 382 -2.89 10.47 10.11
CA LEU A 382 -1.89 10.37 11.16
C LEU A 382 -1.00 9.13 11.00
N LEU A 383 -1.59 7.98 10.66
CA LEU A 383 -0.84 6.75 10.41
C LEU A 383 0.18 6.93 9.27
N PHE A 384 -0.26 7.53 8.16
CA PHE A 384 0.59 7.79 7.00
C PHE A 384 1.69 8.81 7.32
N SER A 385 1.35 9.92 7.99
CA SER A 385 2.33 10.89 8.50
C SER A 385 3.38 10.22 9.39
N PHE A 386 2.94 9.36 10.31
CA PHE A 386 3.82 8.68 11.25
C PHE A 386 4.72 7.65 10.56
N ASN A 387 4.17 6.82 9.66
CA ASN A 387 4.96 5.86 8.89
C ASN A 387 6.00 6.56 8.02
N MET A 388 5.61 7.64 7.33
CA MET A 388 6.53 8.46 6.53
C MET A 388 7.66 9.01 7.40
N THR A 389 7.32 9.59 8.55
CA THR A 389 8.30 10.16 9.50
C THR A 389 9.26 9.10 10.04
N ILE A 390 8.77 7.93 10.46
CA ILE A 390 9.63 6.84 10.95
C ILE A 390 10.60 6.39 9.86
N LYS A 391 10.12 6.13 8.64
CA LYS A 391 10.97 5.59 7.56
C LYS A 391 12.06 6.57 7.14
N ILE A 392 11.76 7.86 7.24
CA ILE A 392 12.72 8.96 7.09
C ILE A 392 13.76 8.93 8.21
N GLU A 393 13.33 8.86 9.46
CA GLU A 393 14.21 8.85 10.64
C GLU A 393 15.09 7.60 10.69
N GLN A 394 14.56 6.46 10.24
CA GLN A 394 15.31 5.21 10.04
C GLN A 394 16.44 5.36 9.03
N ALA A 395 16.18 6.05 7.91
CA ALA A 395 17.19 6.29 6.88
C ALA A 395 18.32 7.22 7.34
N GLU A 396 18.05 8.05 8.35
CA GLU A 396 18.99 8.96 9.00
C GLU A 396 19.60 8.35 10.30
N GLY A 397 19.19 7.13 10.68
CA GLY A 397 19.71 6.39 11.84
C GLY A 397 19.24 6.88 13.21
N ARG A 398 18.23 7.77 13.26
CA ARG A 398 17.70 8.34 14.52
C ARG A 398 16.66 7.45 15.21
N ALA A 399 16.01 6.57 14.47
CA ALA A 399 15.08 5.56 14.98
C ALA A 399 15.58 4.17 14.57
N PRO A 400 16.29 3.42 15.42
CA PRO A 400 16.76 2.09 15.08
C PRO A 400 15.58 1.10 14.95
N GLN A 401 15.75 0.08 14.11
CA GLN A 401 14.72 -0.93 13.83
C GLN A 401 14.27 -1.66 15.11
N GLU A 402 15.19 -1.93 16.05
CA GLU A 402 14.89 -2.60 17.32
C GLU A 402 13.92 -1.78 18.21
N GLU A 403 14.11 -0.46 18.28
CA GLU A 403 13.23 0.43 19.05
C GLU A 403 11.84 0.50 18.41
N LEU A 404 11.76 0.51 17.07
CA LEU A 404 10.49 0.46 16.35
C LEU A 404 9.77 -0.87 16.58
N GLU A 405 10.49 -1.99 16.53
CA GLU A 405 9.91 -3.29 16.83
C GLU A 405 9.38 -3.36 18.27
N PHE A 406 10.07 -2.76 19.23
CA PHE A 406 9.58 -2.63 20.60
C PHE A 406 8.30 -1.78 20.67
N PHE A 407 8.23 -0.64 19.96
CA PHE A 407 7.02 0.19 19.90
C PHE A 407 5.81 -0.57 19.33
N ILE A 408 6.05 -1.33 18.26
CA ILE A 408 5.02 -2.07 17.52
C ILE A 408 4.57 -3.32 18.29
N LYS A 409 5.52 -4.16 18.74
CA LYS A 409 5.22 -5.44 19.42
C LYS A 409 4.75 -5.22 20.87
N GLY A 410 5.30 -4.24 21.58
CA GLY A 410 4.99 -3.97 23.00
C GLY A 410 5.05 -5.20 23.91
N GLU A 411 4.36 -5.16 25.06
CA GLU A 411 4.19 -6.31 26.00
C GLU A 411 3.35 -7.48 25.42
N ILE A 412 2.99 -7.48 24.13
CA ILE A 412 2.16 -8.53 23.51
C ILE A 412 2.97 -9.84 23.34
N SER A 413 4.30 -9.76 23.26
CA SER A 413 5.19 -10.93 23.25
C SER A 413 5.25 -11.66 24.59
N THR A 414 4.91 -10.99 25.69
CA THR A 414 4.77 -11.61 27.02
C THR A 414 3.32 -12.02 27.27
N GLY A 415 2.78 -12.86 26.38
CA GLY A 415 1.61 -13.71 26.68
C GLY A 415 1.88 -14.77 27.76
N ILE A 416 3.10 -14.79 28.33
CA ILE A 416 3.37 -15.44 29.60
C ILE A 416 2.54 -14.71 30.64
N THR A 417 1.64 -15.46 31.27
CA THR A 417 1.04 -15.10 32.55
C THR A 417 2.17 -15.00 33.59
N ILE A 418 3.00 -13.97 33.51
CA ILE A 418 3.80 -13.54 34.64
C ILE A 418 2.73 -13.01 35.58
N SER A 419 2.40 -13.82 36.59
CA SER A 419 1.83 -13.37 37.86
C SER A 419 2.23 -11.92 38.04
N ILE A 420 1.26 -11.00 38.04
CA ILE A 420 1.47 -9.55 38.12
C ILE A 420 2.30 -9.26 39.38
N LYS A 421 3.63 -9.38 39.25
CA LYS A 421 4.58 -8.60 40.00
C LYS A 421 4.86 -7.48 39.03
N PRO A 422 4.28 -6.28 39.26
CA PRO A 422 4.50 -5.16 38.38
C PRO A 422 6.01 -5.00 38.18
N HIS A 423 6.43 -4.89 36.92
CA HIS A 423 7.83 -4.71 36.54
C HIS A 423 8.44 -3.59 37.42
N PRO A 424 9.66 -3.75 37.97
CA PRO A 424 10.21 -2.79 38.94
C PRO A 424 10.23 -1.34 38.43
N LEU A 425 10.30 -1.13 37.12
CA LEU A 425 10.19 0.19 36.47
C LEU A 425 8.77 0.79 36.51
N ARG A 426 7.73 -0.03 36.38
CA ARG A 426 6.33 0.40 36.47
C ARG A 426 5.97 0.79 37.89
N VAL A 427 6.52 0.06 38.88
CA VAL A 427 6.42 0.39 40.30
C VAL A 427 7.27 1.62 40.62
N GLN A 428 8.49 1.75 40.07
CA GLN A 428 9.36 2.90 40.30
C GLN A 428 8.76 4.20 39.77
N LEU A 429 8.23 4.28 38.55
CA LEU A 429 7.66 5.55 38.06
C LEU A 429 6.36 5.93 38.80
N LEU A 430 5.51 4.94 39.13
CA LEU A 430 4.32 5.14 39.98
C LEU A 430 4.68 5.57 41.41
N LEU A 431 5.82 5.11 41.94
CA LEU A 431 6.35 5.53 43.24
C LEU A 431 7.05 6.89 43.22
N PHE A 432 7.73 7.25 42.13
CA PHE A 432 8.57 8.45 42.06
C PHE A 432 7.87 9.70 41.49
N SER A 433 6.82 9.57 40.67
CA SER A 433 6.09 10.73 40.12
C SER A 433 4.61 10.44 39.78
N PRO A 434 3.77 10.08 40.78
CA PRO A 434 2.33 9.86 40.57
C PRO A 434 1.64 11.09 39.98
N GLN A 435 2.10 12.29 40.35
CA GLN A 435 1.58 13.57 39.87
C GLN A 435 1.68 13.73 38.36
N TRP A 436 2.69 13.17 37.69
CA TRP A 436 2.81 13.24 36.21
C TRP A 436 1.88 12.23 35.53
N TYR A 437 1.71 11.04 36.12
CA TYR A 437 0.81 10.00 35.60
C TYR A 437 -0.67 10.42 35.68
N ASP A 438 -1.05 11.11 36.75
CA ASP A 438 -2.41 11.59 37.00
C ASP A 438 -2.77 12.85 36.21
N LEU A 439 -1.83 13.45 35.47
CA LEU A 439 -2.15 14.56 34.58
C LEU A 439 -3.08 14.09 33.45
N ASP A 440 -3.97 14.99 33.06
CA ASP A 440 -4.79 14.79 31.87
C ASP A 440 -3.90 14.78 30.63
N GLY A 441 -2.93 15.69 30.50
CA GLY A 441 -2.01 15.79 29.34
C GLY A 441 -0.53 15.61 29.70
N PRO A 442 -0.07 14.40 30.07
CA PRO A 442 1.33 14.14 30.43
C PRO A 442 2.31 14.40 29.28
N GLU A 443 1.86 14.31 28.02
CA GLU A 443 2.66 14.55 26.82
C GLU A 443 3.10 16.01 26.65
N GLN A 444 2.34 16.95 27.21
CA GLN A 444 2.64 18.39 27.17
C GLN A 444 3.42 18.87 28.42
N ALA A 445 3.39 18.07 29.48
CA ALA A 445 4.12 18.35 30.71
C ALA A 445 5.58 17.91 30.58
N THR A 446 6.48 18.59 31.30
CA THR A 446 7.89 18.22 31.36
C THR A 446 8.05 16.79 31.87
N PHE A 447 8.74 15.94 31.11
CA PHE A 447 8.98 14.56 31.51
C PHE A 447 9.78 14.49 32.83
N PRO A 448 9.44 13.55 33.73
CA PRO A 448 10.11 13.42 35.03
C PRO A 448 11.60 13.09 34.87
N MET A 449 12.39 13.29 35.93
CA MET A 449 13.80 12.87 36.05
C MET A 449 14.78 13.36 34.97
N LYS A 450 14.58 14.56 34.38
CA LYS A 450 15.41 15.11 33.28
C LYS A 450 15.44 14.25 32.01
N TYR A 451 14.47 13.34 31.84
CA TYR A 451 14.33 12.57 30.61
C TYR A 451 14.11 13.43 29.37
N ASP A 452 13.72 14.70 29.56
CA ASP A 452 13.58 15.65 28.48
C ASP A 452 14.92 15.96 27.77
N GLU A 453 16.04 15.94 28.52
CA GLU A 453 17.39 16.19 28.03
C GLU A 453 18.13 14.91 27.60
N SER A 454 17.79 13.76 28.18
CA SER A 454 18.52 12.50 27.96
C SER A 454 17.92 11.57 26.91
N LEU A 455 16.62 11.70 26.60
CA LEU A 455 15.92 10.81 25.66
C LEU A 455 15.66 11.47 24.32
N SER A 456 15.74 10.69 23.25
CA SER A 456 15.32 11.13 21.92
C SER A 456 13.80 11.33 21.86
N ALA A 457 13.32 12.11 20.89
CA ALA A 457 11.87 12.31 20.69
C ALA A 457 11.13 10.97 20.45
N PHE A 458 11.78 10.01 19.79
CA PHE A 458 11.24 8.67 19.58
C PHE A 458 11.22 7.84 20.88
N GLN A 459 12.27 7.91 21.70
CA GLN A 459 12.31 7.23 23.00
C GLN A 459 11.27 7.78 23.99
N LYS A 460 10.93 9.08 23.91
CA LYS A 460 9.79 9.66 24.68
C LYS A 460 8.45 9.03 24.28
N LEU A 461 8.26 8.69 23.00
CA LEU A 461 7.08 7.93 22.55
C LEU A 461 7.06 6.51 23.13
N LEU A 462 8.21 5.83 23.18
CA LEU A 462 8.33 4.49 23.80
C LEU A 462 7.93 4.53 25.28
N LEU A 463 8.34 5.57 26.00
CA LEU A 463 7.95 5.77 27.40
C LEU A 463 6.42 5.89 27.52
N LEU A 464 5.80 6.79 26.76
CA LEU A 464 4.34 6.96 26.77
C LEU A 464 3.60 5.67 26.39
N ARG A 465 4.15 4.90 25.44
CA ARG A 465 3.61 3.59 25.04
C ARG A 465 3.55 2.59 26.19
N CYS A 466 4.51 2.64 27.13
CA CYS A 466 4.56 1.75 28.29
C CYS A 466 3.59 2.18 29.42
N PHE A 467 3.43 3.49 29.64
CA PHE A 467 2.71 4.02 30.81
C PHE A 467 1.29 4.51 30.51
N ARG A 468 1.07 5.26 29.43
CA ARG A 468 -0.20 5.92 29.06
C ARG A 468 -0.50 5.70 27.58
N VAL A 469 -1.00 4.50 27.24
CA VAL A 469 -1.34 4.10 25.86
C VAL A 469 -2.37 5.04 25.21
N ASP A 470 -3.26 5.60 26.02
CA ASP A 470 -4.28 6.57 25.59
C ASP A 470 -3.67 7.87 25.07
N ARG A 471 -2.49 8.30 25.54
CA ARG A 471 -1.86 9.55 25.07
C ARG A 471 -0.89 9.35 23.91
N VAL A 472 -0.60 8.10 23.54
CA VAL A 472 0.26 7.77 22.38
C VAL A 472 -0.27 8.40 21.10
N TYR A 473 -1.60 8.43 20.89
CA TYR A 473 -2.18 9.03 19.68
C TYR A 473 -1.85 10.54 19.56
N ARG A 474 -1.95 11.30 20.66
CA ARG A 474 -1.59 12.73 20.67
C ARG A 474 -0.08 12.93 20.57
N ALA A 475 0.70 12.15 21.31
CA ALA A 475 2.15 12.24 21.28
C ALA A 475 2.73 11.91 19.89
N VAL A 476 2.11 10.98 19.15
CA VAL A 476 2.46 10.69 17.74
C VAL A 476 2.17 11.91 16.86
N THR A 477 1.06 12.61 17.07
CA THR A 477 0.77 13.87 16.37
C THR A 477 1.84 14.91 16.67
N ASP A 478 2.19 15.10 17.95
CA ASP A 478 3.23 16.06 18.35
C ASP A 478 4.60 15.69 17.75
N TYR A 479 4.94 14.41 17.76
CA TYR A 479 6.18 13.89 17.15
C TYR A 479 6.24 14.17 15.64
N VAL A 480 5.13 13.91 14.93
CA VAL A 480 5.02 14.22 13.50
C VAL A 480 5.14 15.73 13.28
N THR A 481 4.45 16.56 14.07
CA THR A 481 4.46 18.01 13.93
C THR A 481 5.85 18.59 14.16
N VAL A 482 6.58 18.13 15.18
CA VAL A 482 7.95 18.56 15.45
C VAL A 482 8.90 18.15 14.32
N THR A 483 8.70 16.97 13.72
CA THR A 483 9.63 16.40 12.74
C THR A 483 9.36 16.88 11.31
N MET A 484 8.08 17.04 10.92
CA MET A 484 7.64 17.33 9.54
C MET A 484 7.06 18.75 9.37
N GLY A 485 6.67 19.45 10.44
CA GLY A 485 6.05 20.78 10.42
C GLY A 485 4.57 20.81 10.05
N GLU A 486 3.88 21.91 10.36
CA GLU A 486 2.47 22.14 10.00
C GLU A 486 2.39 22.88 8.66
N ASN A 487 2.01 22.20 7.59
CA ASN A 487 1.50 22.86 6.37
C ASN A 487 0.69 21.84 5.58
N TYR A 488 -0.57 22.16 5.27
CA TYR A 488 -1.47 21.32 4.48
C TYR A 488 -2.30 22.20 3.56
N ASP A 489 -2.07 22.15 2.24
CA ASP A 489 -2.93 22.85 1.29
C ASP A 489 -2.95 22.28 -0.15
N THR A 490 -4.19 22.24 -0.65
CA THR A 490 -4.80 22.11 -2.00
C THR A 490 -4.20 21.17 -3.07
N ILE A 491 -5.01 20.17 -3.48
CA ILE A 491 -4.69 19.06 -4.40
C ILE A 491 -5.05 19.37 -5.88
N TYR A 492 -5.76 20.47 -6.16
CA TYR A 492 -6.43 20.69 -7.45
C TYR A 492 -5.48 20.91 -8.65
N GLU A 493 -4.28 21.45 -8.44
CA GLU A 493 -3.35 21.81 -9.52
C GLU A 493 -2.65 20.60 -10.19
N GLN A 494 -2.87 19.37 -9.71
CA GLN A 494 -2.13 18.17 -10.13
C GLN A 494 -2.84 17.29 -11.18
N SER A 495 -4.03 17.66 -11.68
CA SER A 495 -4.81 16.78 -12.58
C SER A 495 -4.32 16.77 -14.04
N THR A 496 -4.09 15.57 -14.61
CA THR A 496 -3.68 15.38 -16.01
C THR A 496 -4.80 14.73 -16.84
N PRO A 497 -4.81 14.85 -18.19
CA PRO A 497 -5.81 14.21 -19.05
C PRO A 497 -5.72 12.67 -19.10
N PHE A 498 -4.56 12.12 -18.71
CA PHE A 498 -4.29 10.69 -18.67
C PHE A 498 -4.64 10.04 -17.33
N SER A 499 -4.74 10.85 -16.26
CA SER A 499 -5.12 10.37 -14.93
C SER A 499 -6.61 10.60 -14.70
N PRO A 500 -7.43 9.54 -14.59
CA PRO A 500 -8.81 9.71 -14.15
C PRO A 500 -8.83 10.18 -12.68
N ILE A 501 -9.89 10.87 -12.28
CA ILE A 501 -10.08 11.34 -10.91
C ILE A 501 -11.15 10.46 -10.26
N VAL A 502 -10.78 9.74 -9.21
CA VAL A 502 -11.68 8.84 -8.46
C VAL A 502 -12.07 9.51 -7.14
N PHE A 503 -13.35 9.86 -7.03
CA PHE A 503 -14.00 10.26 -5.79
C PHE A 503 -14.40 9.03 -4.99
N ILE A 504 -13.78 8.89 -3.81
CA ILE A 504 -14.16 7.88 -2.83
C ILE A 504 -15.15 8.52 -1.87
N LEU A 505 -16.40 8.06 -1.93
CA LEU A 505 -17.50 8.65 -1.17
C LEU A 505 -17.63 7.97 0.19
N SER A 506 -17.79 8.78 1.23
CA SER A 506 -18.38 8.35 2.49
C SER A 506 -19.91 8.41 2.42
N PRO A 507 -20.63 7.53 3.14
CA PRO A 507 -22.10 7.58 3.20
C PRO A 507 -22.60 8.99 3.53
N GLY A 508 -23.52 9.52 2.70
CA GLY A 508 -24.11 10.85 2.89
C GLY A 508 -23.34 12.02 2.25
N SER A 509 -22.21 11.78 1.59
CA SER A 509 -21.48 12.80 0.80
C SER A 509 -21.69 12.60 -0.71
N ASP A 510 -22.04 13.68 -1.43
CA ASP A 510 -22.12 13.69 -2.90
C ASP A 510 -21.37 14.92 -3.47
N PRO A 511 -20.27 14.72 -4.23
CA PRO A 511 -19.51 15.81 -4.84
C PRO A 511 -20.15 16.35 -6.14
N GLY A 512 -21.25 15.76 -6.63
CA GLY A 512 -21.84 16.10 -7.92
C GLY A 512 -22.14 17.59 -8.09
N SER A 513 -22.71 18.23 -7.07
CA SER A 513 -23.04 19.67 -7.11
C SER A 513 -21.81 20.57 -7.10
N ASP A 514 -20.75 20.18 -6.39
CA ASP A 514 -19.53 20.98 -6.29
C ASP A 514 -18.66 20.84 -7.55
N LEU A 515 -18.67 19.64 -8.15
CA LEU A 515 -18.03 19.41 -9.44
C LEU A 515 -18.72 20.18 -10.56
N MET A 516 -20.05 20.31 -10.52
CA MET A 516 -20.80 21.11 -11.48
C MET A 516 -20.41 22.59 -11.41
N LYS A 517 -20.34 23.17 -10.20
CA LYS A 517 -19.84 24.53 -9.97
C LYS A 517 -18.39 24.70 -10.44
N LEU A 518 -17.55 23.67 -10.27
CA LEU A 518 -16.16 23.68 -10.73
C LEU A 518 -16.06 23.66 -12.26
N ALA A 519 -16.90 22.87 -12.92
CA ALA A 519 -16.98 22.81 -14.38
C ALA A 519 -17.44 24.16 -14.96
N GLU A 520 -18.44 24.80 -14.34
CA GLU A 520 -18.90 26.15 -14.68
C GLU A 520 -17.77 27.18 -14.55
N ARG A 521 -17.07 27.21 -13.42
CA ARG A 521 -15.90 28.10 -13.21
C ARG A 521 -14.77 27.87 -14.19
N SER A 522 -14.61 26.63 -14.66
CA SER A 522 -13.56 26.23 -15.59
C SER A 522 -13.97 26.40 -17.07
N GLY A 523 -15.16 26.94 -17.36
CA GLY A 523 -15.64 27.21 -18.72
C GLY A 523 -16.15 25.98 -19.48
N PHE A 524 -16.48 24.89 -18.78
CA PHE A 524 -17.02 23.65 -19.34
C PHE A 524 -18.54 23.58 -19.12
N GLU A 525 -19.31 24.33 -19.90
CA GLU A 525 -20.78 24.35 -19.83
C GLU A 525 -21.46 23.40 -20.84
N GLY A 526 -22.68 22.97 -20.49
CA GLY A 526 -23.62 22.29 -21.40
C GLY A 526 -23.12 20.96 -21.96
N SER A 527 -23.05 20.83 -23.29
CA SER A 527 -22.74 19.57 -23.99
C SER A 527 -21.30 19.05 -23.78
N LYS A 528 -20.44 19.84 -23.13
CA LYS A 528 -19.04 19.48 -22.82
C LYS A 528 -18.89 18.71 -21.50
N PHE A 529 -19.91 18.66 -20.66
CA PHE A 529 -19.94 17.87 -19.43
C PHE A 529 -21.07 16.84 -19.50
N LYS A 530 -20.75 15.56 -19.31
CA LYS A 530 -21.73 14.47 -19.38
C LYS A 530 -21.78 13.69 -18.08
N PHE A 531 -22.99 13.50 -17.57
CA PHE A 531 -23.30 12.67 -16.41
C PHE A 531 -23.81 11.31 -16.86
N LEU A 532 -23.25 10.24 -16.28
CA LEU A 532 -23.72 8.87 -16.46
C LEU A 532 -23.81 8.19 -15.09
N ALA A 533 -25.03 7.84 -14.68
CA ALA A 533 -25.24 7.00 -13.51
C ALA A 533 -25.12 5.52 -13.90
N MET A 534 -24.17 4.82 -13.31
CA MET A 534 -23.96 3.40 -13.57
C MET A 534 -25.10 2.59 -12.92
N GLY A 535 -25.73 1.70 -13.69
CA GLY A 535 -26.88 0.87 -13.26
C GLY A 535 -28.17 1.06 -14.06
N GLN A 536 -28.24 2.05 -14.97
CA GLN A 536 -29.42 2.32 -15.81
C GLN A 536 -29.29 1.89 -17.29
N GLY A 537 -28.37 0.96 -17.61
CA GLY A 537 -28.24 0.37 -18.96
C GLY A 537 -27.55 1.24 -20.03
N GLN A 538 -26.81 2.29 -19.65
CA GLN A 538 -26.07 3.17 -20.57
C GLN A 538 -24.55 2.90 -20.59
N GLU A 539 -24.15 1.70 -21.02
CA GLU A 539 -22.77 1.19 -20.88
C GLU A 539 -21.82 1.53 -22.06
N LYS A 540 -22.29 2.19 -23.12
CA LYS A 540 -21.47 2.56 -24.28
C LYS A 540 -20.95 3.99 -24.16
N ILE A 541 -19.66 4.13 -23.85
CA ILE A 541 -18.98 5.42 -23.74
C ILE A 541 -18.25 5.74 -25.05
N ALA A 542 -18.47 6.95 -25.59
CA ALA A 542 -17.69 7.50 -26.70
C ALA A 542 -16.63 8.47 -26.17
N VAL A 543 -15.38 8.01 -26.07
CA VAL A 543 -14.24 8.76 -25.47
C VAL A 543 -13.59 9.77 -26.45
N ALA A 544 -14.24 10.07 -27.58
CA ALA A 544 -13.59 10.73 -28.72
C ALA A 544 -13.65 12.27 -28.76
N ARG A 545 -14.39 12.93 -27.87
CA ARG A 545 -14.57 14.40 -27.90
C ARG A 545 -14.11 14.95 -26.55
N GLY A 546 -13.20 15.92 -26.51
CA GLY A 546 -12.56 16.50 -25.30
C GLY A 546 -13.52 17.10 -24.27
N GLN A 547 -14.36 16.25 -23.70
CA GLN A 547 -15.45 16.49 -22.78
C GLN A 547 -15.05 15.99 -21.39
N TRP A 548 -15.68 16.54 -20.36
CA TRP A 548 -15.61 15.99 -19.02
C TRP A 548 -16.70 14.92 -18.87
N LEU A 549 -16.31 13.74 -18.40
CA LEU A 549 -17.24 12.63 -18.19
C LEU A 549 -17.28 12.30 -16.70
N MET A 550 -18.48 12.28 -16.11
CA MET A 550 -18.69 11.84 -14.73
C MET A 550 -19.47 10.53 -14.70
N LEU A 551 -18.84 9.49 -14.13
CA LEU A 551 -19.44 8.19 -13.87
C LEU A 551 -19.82 8.11 -12.39
N GLN A 552 -21.11 7.96 -12.09
CA GLN A 552 -21.60 7.84 -10.72
C GLN A 552 -21.87 6.39 -10.34
N ASN A 553 -21.66 6.06 -9.07
CA ASN A 553 -22.01 4.78 -8.45
C ASN A 553 -21.30 3.57 -9.10
N CYS A 554 -20.03 3.74 -9.46
CA CYS A 554 -19.24 2.69 -10.12
C CYS A 554 -19.09 1.40 -9.30
N HIS A 555 -19.20 1.49 -7.97
CA HIS A 555 -19.20 0.33 -7.08
C HIS A 555 -20.32 -0.69 -7.36
N LEU A 556 -21.41 -0.29 -8.04
CA LEU A 556 -22.52 -1.17 -8.38
C LEU A 556 -22.23 -2.11 -9.57
N LEU A 557 -21.23 -1.80 -10.41
CA LEU A 557 -20.93 -2.52 -11.66
C LEU A 557 -19.44 -2.86 -11.80
N VAL A 558 -18.92 -3.68 -10.87
CA VAL A 558 -17.50 -4.06 -10.79
C VAL A 558 -17.00 -4.77 -12.05
N LYS A 559 -17.83 -5.60 -12.70
CA LYS A 559 -17.44 -6.34 -13.92
C LYS A 559 -17.14 -5.40 -15.09
N TRP A 560 -17.99 -4.40 -15.30
CA TRP A 560 -17.83 -3.43 -16.38
C TRP A 560 -16.63 -2.49 -16.16
N LEU A 561 -16.23 -2.24 -14.91
CA LEU A 561 -15.02 -1.45 -14.61
C LEU A 561 -13.75 -2.07 -15.21
N LYS A 562 -13.68 -3.41 -15.34
CA LYS A 562 -12.55 -4.08 -16.02
C LYS A 562 -12.50 -3.77 -17.52
N ASP A 563 -13.66 -3.62 -18.16
CA ASP A 563 -13.74 -3.23 -19.57
C ASP A 563 -13.41 -1.74 -19.78
N LEU A 564 -13.77 -0.90 -18.80
CA LEU A 564 -13.38 0.51 -18.77
C LEU A 564 -11.85 0.64 -18.65
N GLU A 565 -11.21 -0.13 -17.77
CA GLU A 565 -9.75 -0.17 -17.62
C GLU A 565 -9.06 -0.44 -18.96
N LYS A 566 -9.43 -1.52 -19.66
CA LYS A 566 -8.91 -1.86 -20.99
C LYS A 566 -9.15 -0.77 -22.03
N SER A 567 -10.27 -0.05 -21.91
CA SER A 567 -10.60 1.04 -22.83
C SER A 567 -9.75 2.28 -22.55
N LEU A 568 -9.43 2.57 -21.29
CA LEU A 568 -8.50 3.64 -20.91
C LEU A 568 -7.07 3.33 -21.35
N GLU A 569 -6.62 2.08 -21.26
CA GLU A 569 -5.27 1.67 -21.68
C GLU A 569 -5.05 1.75 -23.19
N ARG A 570 -6.10 1.56 -24.00
CA ARG A 570 -6.02 1.71 -25.47
C ARG A 570 -5.89 3.16 -25.93
N ILE A 571 -6.16 4.15 -25.07
CA ILE A 571 -6.11 5.56 -25.44
C ILE A 571 -4.68 6.06 -25.35
N THR A 572 -4.01 6.19 -26.50
CA THR A 572 -2.62 6.66 -26.58
C THR A 572 -2.49 8.18 -26.69
N LYS A 573 -3.52 8.89 -27.19
CA LYS A 573 -3.52 10.35 -27.35
C LYS A 573 -4.90 10.98 -27.01
N PRO A 574 -5.25 11.14 -25.73
CA PRO A 574 -6.45 11.86 -25.33
C PRO A 574 -6.31 13.36 -25.60
N HIS A 575 -7.44 14.05 -25.78
CA HIS A 575 -7.45 15.51 -25.92
C HIS A 575 -7.02 16.18 -24.59
N SER A 576 -6.30 17.30 -24.66
CA SER A 576 -5.75 17.99 -23.46
C SER A 576 -6.83 18.45 -22.46
N SER A 577 -8.05 18.69 -22.93
CA SER A 577 -9.20 19.07 -22.10
C SER A 577 -10.04 17.90 -21.57
N PHE A 578 -9.74 16.66 -21.99
CA PHE A 578 -10.49 15.49 -21.52
C PHE A 578 -10.20 15.25 -20.04
N ARG A 579 -11.24 14.98 -19.26
CA ARG A 579 -11.14 14.56 -17.85
C ARG A 579 -12.22 13.52 -17.56
N LEU A 580 -11.83 12.45 -16.88
CA LEU A 580 -12.73 11.39 -16.44
C LEU A 580 -12.87 11.45 -14.91
N TRP A 581 -14.09 11.57 -14.43
CA TRP A 581 -14.46 11.62 -13.03
C TRP A 581 -15.25 10.36 -12.68
N ILE A 582 -14.85 9.65 -11.64
CA ILE A 582 -15.46 8.40 -11.20
C ILE A 582 -15.89 8.58 -9.76
N THR A 583 -17.13 8.27 -9.40
CA THR A 583 -17.55 8.21 -8.00
C THR A 583 -17.82 6.77 -7.57
N THR A 584 -17.25 6.39 -6.43
CA THR A 584 -17.35 5.03 -5.90
C THR A 584 -17.31 5.02 -4.37
N ASN A 585 -17.99 4.04 -3.77
CA ASN A 585 -17.72 3.67 -2.38
C ASN A 585 -16.46 2.80 -2.35
N PRO A 586 -15.74 2.73 -1.22
CA PRO A 586 -14.58 1.85 -1.09
C PRO A 586 -15.01 0.38 -1.24
N ILE A 587 -14.46 -0.32 -2.21
CA ILE A 587 -14.69 -1.75 -2.45
C ILE A 587 -13.35 -2.48 -2.60
N LEU A 588 -13.28 -3.74 -2.16
CA LEU A 588 -12.05 -4.53 -2.21
C LEU A 588 -11.69 -4.95 -3.64
N ASP A 589 -12.70 -5.24 -4.47
CA ASP A 589 -12.52 -5.77 -5.84
C ASP A 589 -12.43 -4.67 -6.92
N PHE A 590 -12.16 -3.42 -6.54
CA PHE A 590 -12.01 -2.34 -7.52
C PHE A 590 -10.78 -2.61 -8.41
N PRO A 591 -10.87 -2.43 -9.74
CA PRO A 591 -9.73 -2.70 -10.62
C PRO A 591 -8.48 -1.88 -10.28
N ILE A 592 -7.39 -2.59 -10.02
CA ILE A 592 -6.14 -2.02 -9.50
C ILE A 592 -5.51 -1.06 -10.51
N GLY A 593 -5.54 -1.35 -11.82
CA GLY A 593 -4.90 -0.48 -12.81
C GLY A 593 -5.59 0.88 -13.00
N ILE A 594 -6.90 0.98 -12.74
CA ILE A 594 -7.59 2.28 -12.66
C ILE A 594 -7.10 3.05 -11.45
N LEU A 595 -7.06 2.43 -10.27
CA LEU A 595 -6.56 3.08 -9.05
C LEU A 595 -5.10 3.51 -9.22
N GLN A 596 -4.24 2.65 -9.73
CA GLN A 596 -2.83 2.94 -9.93
C GLN A 596 -2.55 4.17 -10.82
N LYS A 597 -3.43 4.46 -11.78
CA LYS A 597 -3.33 5.59 -12.72
C LYS A 597 -4.17 6.80 -12.30
N SER A 598 -5.07 6.66 -11.33
CA SER A 598 -6.00 7.72 -10.95
C SER A 598 -5.44 8.65 -9.88
N LEU A 599 -5.87 9.91 -9.92
CA LEU A 599 -5.85 10.80 -8.76
C LEU A 599 -7.05 10.46 -7.88
N LYS A 600 -6.83 10.23 -6.58
CA LYS A 600 -7.91 9.84 -5.67
C LYS A 600 -8.24 11.02 -4.77
N VAL A 601 -9.51 11.28 -4.57
CA VAL A 601 -10.02 12.31 -3.67
C VAL A 601 -11.07 11.68 -2.79
N VAL A 602 -10.93 11.78 -1.48
CA VAL A 602 -11.93 11.27 -0.55
C VAL A 602 -12.82 12.42 -0.11
N THR A 603 -14.13 12.21 -0.16
CA THR A 603 -15.09 13.11 0.44
C THR A 603 -15.60 12.47 1.73
N GLU A 604 -15.08 12.94 2.86
CA GLU A 604 -15.54 12.54 4.19
C GLU A 604 -16.31 13.70 4.83
N PRO A 605 -17.29 13.43 5.71
CA PRO A 605 -17.88 14.48 6.52
C PRO A 605 -16.80 15.11 7.42
N PRO A 606 -16.88 16.42 7.69
CA PRO A 606 -15.90 17.08 8.55
C PRO A 606 -15.83 16.44 9.94
N ASN A 607 -14.63 16.38 10.52
CA ASN A 607 -14.40 15.89 11.87
C ASN A 607 -14.16 17.08 12.81
N GLY A 608 -14.97 17.21 13.84
CA GLY A 608 -14.93 18.30 14.80
C GLY A 608 -16.20 19.15 14.77
N LEU A 609 -16.66 19.54 15.96
CA LEU A 609 -17.88 20.30 16.18
C LEU A 609 -17.93 21.60 15.35
N LYS A 610 -16.83 22.36 15.31
CA LYS A 610 -16.71 23.60 14.52
C LYS A 610 -16.91 23.35 13.02
N LEU A 611 -16.28 22.30 12.48
CA LEU A 611 -16.32 22.01 11.05
C LEU A 611 -17.69 21.45 10.63
N ASN A 612 -18.30 20.61 11.47
CA ASN A 612 -19.68 20.14 11.27
C ASN A 612 -20.68 21.31 11.32
N MET A 613 -20.55 22.20 12.29
CA MET A 613 -21.33 23.44 12.35
C MET A 613 -21.16 24.29 11.10
N ARG A 614 -19.93 24.48 10.63
CA ARG A 614 -19.65 25.22 9.40
C ARG A 614 -20.30 24.55 8.18
N ALA A 615 -20.20 23.24 8.05
CA ALA A 615 -20.80 22.49 6.95
C ALA A 615 -22.33 22.63 6.92
N THR A 616 -23.01 22.33 8.03
CA THR A 616 -24.48 22.43 8.13
C THR A 616 -24.94 23.88 7.93
N PHE A 617 -24.28 24.84 8.59
CA PHE A 617 -24.70 26.25 8.52
C PHE A 617 -24.38 26.87 7.16
N SER A 618 -23.36 26.41 6.43
CA SER A 618 -23.05 26.90 5.07
C SER A 618 -24.13 26.55 4.04
N LYS A 619 -24.80 25.40 4.20
CA LYS A 619 -25.86 24.92 3.30
C LYS A 619 -27.16 25.72 3.40
N ILE A 620 -27.42 26.34 4.56
CA ILE A 620 -28.62 27.17 4.79
C ILE A 620 -28.41 28.53 4.11
N SER A 621 -29.19 28.90 3.09
CA SER A 621 -28.98 30.19 2.39
C SER A 621 -29.35 31.39 3.28
N HIS A 622 -28.80 32.57 2.98
CA HIS A 622 -29.18 33.80 3.67
C HIS A 622 -30.65 34.16 3.40
N GLU A 623 -31.18 33.76 2.25
CA GLU A 623 -32.57 33.94 1.86
C GLU A 623 -33.51 33.13 2.76
N THR A 624 -33.22 31.85 3.03
CA THR A 624 -34.02 31.01 3.94
C THR A 624 -34.04 31.57 5.37
N LEU A 625 -32.93 32.13 5.85
CA LEU A 625 -32.84 32.80 7.17
C LEU A 625 -33.59 34.13 7.26
N THR A 626 -33.97 34.69 6.12
CA THR A 626 -34.66 35.99 6.01
C THR A 626 -36.14 35.84 5.61
N GLN A 627 -36.51 34.71 5.00
CA GLN A 627 -37.88 34.35 4.64
C GLN A 627 -38.82 34.28 5.86
N CYS A 628 -38.30 33.84 7.03
CA CYS A 628 -39.08 33.82 8.26
C CYS A 628 -38.87 35.12 9.07
N PRO A 629 -39.92 35.92 9.32
CA PRO A 629 -39.82 37.19 10.05
C PRO A 629 -39.66 37.02 11.57
N HIS A 630 -39.84 35.81 12.10
CA HIS A 630 -39.85 35.59 13.55
C HIS A 630 -38.42 35.68 14.14
N PRO A 631 -38.18 36.52 15.17
CA PRO A 631 -36.83 36.76 15.71
C PRO A 631 -36.19 35.51 16.33
N ALA A 632 -36.99 34.58 16.86
CA ALA A 632 -36.49 33.30 17.40
C ALA A 632 -35.99 32.32 16.34
N PHE A 633 -36.39 32.46 15.07
CA PHE A 633 -36.11 31.47 14.03
C PHE A 633 -34.60 31.27 13.82
N ARG A 634 -33.84 32.37 13.76
CA ARG A 634 -32.38 32.32 13.56
C ARG A 634 -31.66 31.61 14.71
N SER A 635 -32.11 31.86 15.93
CA SER A 635 -31.59 31.24 17.15
C SER A 635 -31.92 29.74 17.21
N LEU A 636 -33.14 29.36 16.82
CA LEU A 636 -33.56 27.95 16.74
C LEU A 636 -32.81 27.18 15.65
N VAL A 637 -32.58 27.79 14.49
CA VAL A 637 -31.76 27.19 13.43
C VAL A 637 -30.33 26.95 13.91
N TYR A 638 -29.76 27.88 14.68
CA TYR A 638 -28.46 27.69 15.31
C TYR A 638 -28.46 26.54 16.33
N VAL A 639 -29.46 26.50 17.22
CA VAL A 639 -29.63 25.42 18.21
C VAL A 639 -29.76 24.05 17.54
N LEU A 640 -30.53 23.95 16.45
CA LEU A 640 -30.70 22.70 15.70
C LEU A 640 -29.44 22.32 14.91
N ALA A 641 -28.72 23.28 14.34
CA ALA A 641 -27.42 23.01 13.71
C ALA A 641 -26.40 22.50 14.76
N PHE A 642 -26.39 23.10 15.95
CA PHE A 642 -25.53 22.68 17.06
C PHE A 642 -25.90 21.28 17.56
N PHE A 643 -27.20 21.00 17.72
CA PHE A 643 -27.70 19.67 18.03
C PHE A 643 -27.23 18.63 17.00
N HIS A 644 -27.40 18.92 15.71
CA HIS A 644 -26.98 18.01 14.64
C HIS A 644 -25.48 17.74 14.67
N ALA A 645 -24.65 18.78 14.85
CA ALA A 645 -23.21 18.66 14.95
C ALA A 645 -22.77 17.84 16.19
N VAL A 646 -23.43 18.05 17.35
CA VAL A 646 -23.18 17.26 18.58
C VAL A 646 -23.52 15.79 18.37
N VAL A 647 -24.68 15.50 17.77
CA VAL A 647 -25.14 14.13 17.51
C VAL A 647 -24.22 13.40 16.52
N GLN A 648 -23.68 14.10 15.52
CA GLN A 648 -22.67 13.58 14.60
C GLN A 648 -21.34 13.31 15.31
N GLU A 649 -20.80 14.28 16.06
CA GLU A 649 -19.54 14.14 16.80
C GLU A 649 -19.60 13.03 17.85
N ARG A 650 -20.75 12.86 18.51
CA ARG A 650 -20.94 11.82 19.54
C ARG A 650 -20.71 10.40 19.03
N ARG A 651 -20.83 10.15 17.72
CA ARG A 651 -20.52 8.85 17.08
C ARG A 651 -19.07 8.43 17.25
N LYS A 652 -18.16 9.39 17.40
CA LYS A 652 -16.72 9.16 17.58
C LYS A 652 -16.41 8.28 18.79
N TYR A 653 -17.25 8.31 19.82
CA TYR A 653 -17.03 7.58 21.08
C TYR A 653 -17.61 6.17 21.11
N GLY A 654 -18.02 5.62 19.95
CA GLY A 654 -18.55 4.27 19.83
C GLY A 654 -19.72 4.03 20.80
N LYS A 655 -19.66 2.93 21.56
CA LYS A 655 -20.73 2.51 22.49
C LYS A 655 -21.01 3.48 23.64
N ILE A 656 -20.05 4.33 24.01
CA ILE A 656 -20.26 5.38 25.04
C ILE A 656 -21.08 6.52 24.43
N GLY A 657 -20.93 6.77 23.13
CA GLY A 657 -21.71 7.75 22.40
C GLY A 657 -23.10 7.25 22.04
N TRP A 658 -23.16 6.16 21.27
CA TRP A 658 -24.38 5.50 20.76
C TRP A 658 -24.22 3.98 20.83
N ASN A 659 -25.28 3.26 21.25
CA ASN A 659 -25.24 1.80 21.25
C ASN A 659 -25.14 1.24 19.82
N VAL A 660 -25.82 1.88 18.87
CA VAL A 660 -25.79 1.54 17.45
C VAL A 660 -25.31 2.75 16.62
N PRO A 661 -24.38 2.56 15.67
CA PRO A 661 -23.96 3.63 14.77
C PRO A 661 -25.08 3.93 13.77
N TYR A 662 -25.87 4.96 14.05
CA TYR A 662 -26.88 5.46 13.12
C TYR A 662 -26.24 6.27 12.00
N ASP A 663 -27.00 6.62 10.95
CA ASP A 663 -26.65 7.63 9.93
C ASP A 663 -27.72 8.72 9.90
N PHE A 664 -27.36 9.94 10.32
CA PHE A 664 -28.26 11.09 10.41
C PHE A 664 -28.02 11.92 9.17
N ASN A 665 -28.99 11.89 8.26
CA ASN A 665 -28.97 12.68 7.03
C ASN A 665 -29.71 14.00 7.24
N GLU A 666 -29.44 14.99 6.39
CA GLU A 666 -29.83 16.40 6.59
C GLU A 666 -31.26 16.77 6.14
N SER A 667 -32.21 15.83 6.14
CA SER A 667 -33.56 16.10 5.63
C SER A 667 -34.45 16.85 6.64
N ASP A 668 -35.12 17.89 6.11
CA ASP A 668 -36.31 18.66 6.51
C ASP A 668 -36.25 19.64 7.71
N PHE A 669 -36.27 20.94 7.36
CA PHE A 669 -36.58 22.08 8.22
C PHE A 669 -37.74 22.86 7.59
N LEU A 670 -38.86 23.05 8.29
CA LEU A 670 -39.83 24.15 8.10
C LEU A 670 -40.90 24.08 9.21
N GLY A 671 -41.28 25.23 9.79
CA GLY A 671 -42.33 25.28 10.82
C GLY A 671 -42.73 26.70 11.22
N ASP A 672 -44.03 26.86 11.45
CA ASP A 672 -44.84 28.09 11.41
C ASP A 672 -44.84 28.93 12.72
N SER A 673 -45.66 29.98 12.72
CA SER A 673 -45.61 31.24 13.47
C SER A 673 -45.92 31.22 14.99
N ASN A 674 -45.96 30.07 15.67
CA ASN A 674 -45.98 29.95 17.14
C ASN A 674 -45.26 28.68 17.59
N ILE A 675 -44.26 28.78 18.48
CA ILE A 675 -43.36 27.66 18.85
C ILE A 675 -44.09 26.67 19.78
N PRO A 676 -44.57 25.50 19.29
CA PRO A 676 -45.21 24.50 20.13
C PRO A 676 -44.12 23.52 20.57
N TRP A 677 -43.48 23.79 21.71
CA TRP A 677 -42.32 23.00 22.17
C TRP A 677 -42.61 21.49 22.22
N GLY A 678 -43.81 21.08 22.64
CA GLY A 678 -44.21 19.68 22.64
C GLY A 678 -44.19 19.05 21.24
N SER A 679 -44.75 19.75 20.25
CA SER A 679 -44.78 19.28 18.86
C SER A 679 -43.40 19.29 18.21
N LEU A 680 -42.56 20.30 18.50
CA LEU A 680 -41.20 20.40 17.97
C LEU A 680 -40.27 19.34 18.56
N LYS A 681 -40.33 19.11 19.88
CA LYS A 681 -39.57 18.05 20.54
C LYS A 681 -39.98 16.67 20.03
N TYR A 682 -41.28 16.44 19.83
CA TYR A 682 -41.78 15.19 19.26
C TYR A 682 -41.35 15.01 17.80
N LEU A 683 -41.49 16.05 16.96
CA LEU A 683 -41.12 15.98 15.56
C LEU A 683 -39.62 15.70 15.39
N VAL A 684 -38.76 16.49 16.04
CA VAL A 684 -37.31 16.36 15.91
C VAL A 684 -36.82 15.09 16.63
N GLY A 685 -37.22 14.89 17.88
CA GLY A 685 -36.76 13.79 18.73
C GLY A 685 -37.30 12.42 18.33
N GLU A 686 -38.61 12.27 18.15
CA GLU A 686 -39.26 10.97 17.91
C GLU A 686 -39.42 10.64 16.43
N VAL A 687 -39.81 11.61 15.60
CA VAL A 687 -40.10 11.34 14.17
C VAL A 687 -38.83 11.39 13.32
N MET A 688 -38.06 12.48 13.39
CA MET A 688 -36.91 12.70 12.50
C MET A 688 -35.68 11.88 12.91
N TYR A 689 -35.22 12.05 14.15
CA TYR A 689 -34.07 11.31 14.68
C TYR A 689 -34.50 9.96 15.28
N GLY A 690 -35.63 9.93 16.00
CA GLY A 690 -36.18 8.72 16.63
C GLY A 690 -36.69 7.66 15.63
N GLY A 691 -37.03 8.06 14.40
CA GLY A 691 -37.31 7.15 13.29
C GLY A 691 -36.07 6.36 12.83
N ARG A 692 -34.87 6.89 13.10
CA ARG A 692 -33.58 6.23 12.79
C ARG A 692 -33.00 5.50 14.00
N ALA A 693 -33.20 6.04 15.21
CA ALA A 693 -32.74 5.42 16.44
C ALA A 693 -33.66 4.25 16.83
N ILE A 694 -33.15 3.02 16.71
CA ILE A 694 -33.91 1.79 17.00
C ILE A 694 -33.86 1.44 18.50
N ASP A 695 -32.74 1.77 19.17
CA ASP A 695 -32.50 1.39 20.56
C ASP A 695 -33.21 2.32 21.56
N SER A 696 -33.75 1.73 22.63
CA SER A 696 -34.52 2.47 23.63
C SER A 696 -33.67 3.40 24.50
N PHE A 697 -32.40 3.04 24.76
CA PHE A 697 -31.50 3.90 25.52
C PHE A 697 -30.99 5.06 24.65
N ASP A 698 -30.70 4.80 23.38
CA ASP A 698 -30.33 5.84 22.42
C ASP A 698 -31.49 6.84 22.20
N ARG A 699 -32.74 6.37 22.15
CA ARG A 699 -33.93 7.25 22.14
C ARG A 699 -34.01 8.11 23.39
N ARG A 700 -33.77 7.54 24.57
CA ARG A 700 -33.74 8.33 25.82
C ARG A 700 -32.70 9.45 25.76
N ILE A 701 -31.52 9.20 25.18
CA ILE A 701 -30.49 10.24 25.00
C ILE A 701 -31.01 11.36 24.08
N LEU A 702 -31.67 11.02 22.97
CA LEU A 702 -32.29 12.01 22.07
C LEU A 702 -33.36 12.84 22.79
N THR A 703 -34.24 12.21 23.58
CA THR A 703 -35.25 12.93 24.37
C THR A 703 -34.62 13.90 25.36
N VAL A 704 -33.56 13.48 26.06
CA VAL A 704 -32.83 14.35 26.99
C VAL A 704 -32.21 15.56 26.27
N TYR A 705 -31.60 15.37 25.10
CA TYR A 705 -31.11 16.50 24.31
C TYR A 705 -32.23 17.46 23.88
N MET A 706 -33.39 16.92 23.47
CA MET A 706 -34.54 17.76 23.13
C MET A 706 -35.03 18.58 24.33
N ASP A 707 -34.98 18.01 25.54
CA ASP A 707 -35.37 18.70 26.76
C ASP A 707 -34.36 19.75 27.22
N GLU A 708 -33.07 19.50 27.04
CA GLU A 708 -32.00 20.43 27.42
C GLU A 708 -31.76 21.55 26.39
N TYR A 709 -31.97 21.29 25.09
CA TYR A 709 -31.66 22.26 24.03
C TYR A 709 -32.88 23.06 23.55
N LEU A 710 -34.11 22.57 23.77
CA LEU A 710 -35.33 23.25 23.32
C LEU A 710 -36.24 23.62 24.49
N GLY A 711 -36.46 24.92 24.69
CA GLY A 711 -37.42 25.43 25.66
C GLY A 711 -37.40 26.96 25.76
N ASP A 712 -38.33 27.50 26.55
CA ASP A 712 -38.48 28.95 26.73
C ASP A 712 -37.23 29.62 27.32
N PHE A 713 -36.38 28.85 28.00
CA PHE A 713 -35.13 29.32 28.60
C PHE A 713 -34.12 29.86 27.58
N LEU A 714 -34.24 29.51 26.30
CA LEU A 714 -33.37 30.02 25.23
C LEU A 714 -33.49 31.54 25.05
N PHE A 715 -34.63 32.13 25.43
CA PHE A 715 -34.94 33.55 25.21
C PHE A 715 -34.95 34.37 26.50
N TYR A 716 -34.54 33.78 27.64
CA TYR A 716 -34.52 34.51 28.91
C TYR A 716 -33.45 35.59 28.92
N THR A 717 -33.88 36.83 29.14
CA THR A 717 -32.99 38.01 29.18
C THR A 717 -32.18 38.08 30.48
N PHE A 718 -32.66 37.46 31.56
CA PHE A 718 -32.02 37.50 32.89
C PHE A 718 -30.94 36.43 33.10
N ARG A 719 -30.94 35.35 32.30
CA ARG A 719 -29.93 34.29 32.34
C ARG A 719 -29.71 33.78 30.92
N ALA A 720 -28.56 34.11 30.34
CA ALA A 720 -28.17 33.61 29.03
C ALA A 720 -28.07 32.07 29.07
N PHE A 721 -28.59 31.43 28.03
CA PHE A 721 -28.42 29.99 27.85
C PHE A 721 -27.03 29.68 27.31
N HIS A 722 -26.37 28.73 27.95
CA HIS A 722 -25.07 28.20 27.55
C HIS A 722 -25.24 26.71 27.30
N PHE A 723 -24.83 26.24 26.13
CA PHE A 723 -24.80 24.81 25.82
C PHE A 723 -23.76 24.10 26.68
N PHE A 724 -22.61 24.75 26.88
CA PHE A 724 -21.54 24.30 27.77
C PHE A 724 -20.66 25.50 28.14
N SER A 725 -20.20 25.57 29.39
CA SER A 725 -19.32 26.64 29.87
C SER A 725 -18.30 26.09 30.85
N ASN A 726 -17.02 26.33 30.56
CA ASN A 726 -15.88 26.06 31.44
C ASN A 726 -14.91 27.26 31.41
N LYS A 727 -13.82 27.20 32.19
CA LYS A 727 -12.79 28.25 32.28
C LYS A 727 -12.17 28.60 30.91
N ASP A 728 -12.11 27.63 30.00
CA ASP A 728 -11.42 27.77 28.71
C ASP A 728 -12.37 28.04 27.53
N VAL A 729 -13.63 27.59 27.58
CA VAL A 729 -14.57 27.65 26.44
C VAL A 729 -16.01 27.94 26.90
N ASP A 730 -16.70 28.81 26.16
CA ASP A 730 -18.09 29.22 26.38
C ASP A 730 -18.94 29.06 25.10
N TYR A 731 -19.77 28.01 25.04
CA TYR A 731 -20.69 27.77 23.91
C TYR A 731 -22.05 28.38 24.21
N LYS A 732 -22.42 29.42 23.46
CA LYS A 732 -23.69 30.14 23.61
C LYS A 732 -24.33 30.46 22.27
N ILE A 733 -25.55 30.97 22.31
CA ILE A 733 -26.23 31.45 21.11
C ILE A 733 -25.60 32.80 20.72
N PRO A 734 -25.16 32.98 19.47
CA PRO A 734 -24.57 34.24 19.04
C PRO A 734 -25.58 35.40 19.06
N PRO A 735 -25.14 36.62 19.42
CA PRO A 735 -25.95 37.82 19.20
C PRO A 735 -26.14 38.07 17.69
N ASN A 736 -27.19 38.82 17.33
CA ASN A 736 -27.50 39.15 15.93
C ASN A 736 -26.30 39.80 15.22
N GLY A 737 -25.62 39.04 14.35
CA GLY A 737 -24.40 39.45 13.65
C GLY A 737 -24.13 38.62 12.38
N PRO A 738 -23.03 38.89 11.64
CA PRO A 738 -22.72 38.19 10.41
C PRO A 738 -22.47 36.69 10.63
N LYS A 739 -23.06 35.90 9.73
CA LYS A 739 -23.24 34.43 9.79
C LYS A 739 -21.97 33.61 10.10
N SER A 740 -20.80 34.06 9.66
CA SER A 740 -19.54 33.30 9.71
C SER A 740 -18.64 33.62 10.91
N ALA A 741 -18.74 34.82 11.48
CA ALA A 741 -17.77 35.30 12.47
C ALA A 741 -17.80 34.48 13.78
N TYR A 742 -18.98 34.03 14.20
CA TYR A 742 -19.13 33.27 15.45
C TYR A 742 -18.63 31.83 15.34
N ILE A 743 -18.92 31.15 14.22
CA ILE A 743 -18.44 29.77 14.00
C ILE A 743 -16.91 29.75 13.94
N GLU A 744 -16.29 30.81 13.39
CA GLU A 744 -14.84 30.91 13.35
C GLU A 744 -14.18 31.08 14.73
N SER A 745 -14.91 31.63 15.72
CA SER A 745 -14.43 31.78 17.10
C SER A 745 -14.43 30.50 17.94
N LEU A 746 -15.08 29.42 17.48
CA LEU A 746 -15.12 28.15 18.20
C LEU A 746 -13.74 27.45 18.15
N PRO A 747 -13.38 26.67 19.19
CA PRO A 747 -12.12 25.92 19.19
C PRO A 747 -12.17 24.77 18.17
N LEU A 748 -10.99 24.42 17.63
CA LEU A 748 -10.86 23.31 16.68
C LEU A 748 -10.96 21.95 17.39
N ALA A 749 -10.41 21.84 18.60
CA ALA A 749 -10.49 20.67 19.47
C ALA A 749 -11.55 20.89 20.56
N ASN A 750 -12.38 19.88 20.82
CA ASN A 750 -13.49 19.95 21.77
C ASN A 750 -13.37 18.81 22.78
N THR A 751 -13.70 19.07 24.05
CA THR A 751 -13.76 18.02 25.08
C THR A 751 -15.09 17.23 24.97
N PRO A 752 -15.14 15.97 25.44
CA PRO A 752 -16.37 15.17 25.48
C PRO A 752 -17.52 15.83 26.24
N GLU A 753 -17.19 16.70 27.20
CA GLU A 753 -18.14 17.37 28.09
C GLU A 753 -19.10 18.29 27.32
N VAL A 754 -18.65 18.89 26.22
CA VAL A 754 -19.48 19.70 25.31
C VAL A 754 -20.64 18.87 24.72
N MET A 755 -20.44 17.55 24.62
CA MET A 755 -21.44 16.60 24.12
C MET A 755 -22.21 15.92 25.27
N GLY A 756 -22.04 16.34 26.53
CA GLY A 756 -22.67 15.69 27.68
C GLY A 756 -22.05 14.32 28.02
N LEU A 757 -20.78 14.10 27.68
CA LEU A 757 -20.01 12.91 28.06
C LEU A 757 -18.96 13.26 29.12
N HIS A 758 -18.61 12.30 29.97
CA HIS A 758 -17.51 12.45 30.93
C HIS A 758 -16.15 12.52 30.21
N SER A 759 -15.19 13.28 30.74
CA SER A 759 -13.82 13.44 30.20
C SER A 759 -13.13 12.10 29.87
N ASN A 760 -13.25 11.10 30.74
CA ASN A 760 -12.81 9.71 30.54
C ASN A 760 -13.24 9.04 29.22
N ALA A 761 -14.29 9.53 28.54
CA ALA A 761 -14.67 9.01 27.22
C ALA A 761 -13.53 9.15 26.19
N GLU A 762 -12.65 10.16 26.34
CA GLU A 762 -11.44 10.31 25.52
C GLU A 762 -10.48 9.13 25.67
N ILE A 763 -10.34 8.57 26.87
CA ILE A 763 -9.35 7.52 27.15
C ILE A 763 -9.65 6.29 26.29
N GLY A 764 -10.92 5.87 26.25
CA GLY A 764 -11.36 4.74 25.44
C GLY A 764 -11.12 4.99 23.94
N TYR A 765 -11.49 6.18 23.47
CA TYR A 765 -11.30 6.58 22.08
C TYR A 765 -9.82 6.56 21.66
N TYR A 766 -8.94 7.26 22.39
CA TYR A 766 -7.53 7.32 22.01
C TYR A 766 -6.80 5.99 22.23
N THR A 767 -7.20 5.20 23.23
CA THR A 767 -6.64 3.84 23.40
C THR A 767 -6.95 2.96 22.20
N GLN A 768 -8.18 3.05 21.67
CA GLN A 768 -8.55 2.32 20.46
C GLN A 768 -7.79 2.85 19.24
N ALA A 769 -7.73 4.17 19.05
CA ALA A 769 -6.99 4.78 17.95
C ALA A 769 -5.48 4.43 17.97
N ALA A 770 -4.85 4.40 19.15
CA ALA A 770 -3.46 3.96 19.30
C ALA A 770 -3.27 2.47 18.96
N LYS A 771 -4.21 1.61 19.35
CA LYS A 771 -4.20 0.18 18.97
C LYS A 771 -4.35 0.00 17.46
N ASP A 772 -5.22 0.79 16.83
CA ASP A 772 -5.45 0.72 15.38
C ASP A 772 -4.19 1.13 14.59
N ILE A 773 -3.50 2.20 15.03
CA ILE A 773 -2.19 2.60 14.48
C ILE A 773 -1.17 1.46 14.62
N VAL A 774 -1.00 0.91 15.81
CA VAL A 774 -0.04 -0.18 16.07
C VAL A 774 -0.38 -1.43 15.24
N SER A 775 -1.67 -1.78 15.12
CA SER A 775 -2.11 -2.93 14.31
C SER A 775 -1.82 -2.75 12.82
N SER A 776 -1.92 -1.51 12.33
CA SER A 776 -1.62 -1.17 10.94
C SER A 776 -0.11 -1.16 10.68
N LEU A 777 0.70 -0.65 11.62
CA LEU A 777 2.17 -0.72 11.56
C LEU A 777 2.68 -2.16 11.65
N LEU A 778 2.02 -3.01 12.45
CA LEU A 778 2.27 -4.45 12.45
C LEU A 778 2.09 -5.01 11.03
N ALA A 779 0.99 -4.69 10.34
CA ALA A 779 0.75 -5.16 8.98
C ALA A 779 1.87 -4.75 8.00
N PHE A 780 2.46 -3.56 8.15
CA PHE A 780 3.61 -3.12 7.34
C PHE A 780 4.87 -3.95 7.62
N SER A 781 5.17 -4.21 8.90
CA SER A 781 6.38 -4.95 9.30
C SER A 781 6.41 -6.41 8.83
N HIS A 782 5.24 -7.04 8.63
CA HIS A 782 5.16 -8.43 8.14
C HIS A 782 5.50 -8.58 6.63
N SER A 783 5.71 -7.47 5.91
CA SER A 783 6.14 -7.48 4.51
C SER A 783 7.66 -7.40 4.33
N SER A 784 8.41 -7.08 5.39
CA SER A 784 9.87 -7.12 5.42
C SER A 784 10.30 -8.47 5.96
N GLY A 785 11.19 -9.17 5.24
CA GLY A 785 11.57 -10.55 5.50
C GLY A 785 11.90 -10.85 6.96
N ASP A 786 11.50 -12.06 7.36
CA ASP A 786 11.70 -12.66 8.68
C ASP A 786 13.19 -12.56 9.07
N SER A 787 13.53 -11.65 9.98
CA SER A 787 14.85 -11.58 10.58
C SER A 787 15.01 -12.80 11.51
N GLY A 788 15.83 -13.76 11.08
CA GLY A 788 15.98 -15.11 11.61
C GLY A 788 16.55 -15.25 13.02
N GLY A 789 15.93 -14.63 14.02
CA GLY A 789 16.35 -14.73 15.42
C GLY A 789 15.26 -15.06 16.43
N SER A 790 13.99 -15.20 16.01
CA SER A 790 12.88 -15.47 16.92
C SER A 790 12.13 -16.76 16.59
N ILE A 791 11.56 -17.39 17.62
CA ILE A 791 10.74 -18.61 17.54
C ILE A 791 9.80 -18.49 16.33
N SER A 792 9.83 -19.47 15.43
CA SER A 792 9.00 -19.43 14.22
C SER A 792 7.54 -19.21 14.61
N ARG A 793 6.81 -18.39 13.84
CA ARG A 793 5.41 -18.04 14.12
C ARG A 793 4.54 -19.27 14.39
N ASP A 794 4.77 -20.35 13.65
CA ASP A 794 4.04 -21.61 13.79
C ASP A 794 4.37 -22.34 15.11
N GLU A 795 5.62 -22.24 15.57
CA GLU A 795 6.04 -22.78 16.86
C GLU A 795 5.48 -21.95 18.03
N TYR A 796 5.47 -20.62 17.92
CA TYR A 796 4.81 -19.75 18.89
C TYR A 796 3.30 -20.02 18.98
N ILE A 797 2.62 -20.14 17.83
CA ILE A 797 1.18 -20.49 17.80
C ILE A 797 0.94 -21.86 18.43
N SER A 798 1.82 -22.83 18.18
CA SER A 798 1.74 -24.16 18.78
C SER A 798 1.90 -24.12 20.30
N GLN A 799 2.86 -23.34 20.81
CA GLN A 799 3.07 -23.14 22.26
C GLN A 799 1.85 -22.50 22.91
N VAL A 800 1.34 -21.40 22.34
CA VAL A 800 0.13 -20.72 22.85
C VAL A 800 -1.09 -21.65 22.81
N ALA A 801 -1.27 -22.42 21.75
CA ALA A 801 -2.36 -23.38 21.64
C ALA A 801 -2.27 -24.47 22.72
N GLN A 802 -1.06 -24.94 23.03
CA GLN A 802 -0.80 -25.90 24.09
C GLN A 802 -1.08 -25.31 25.48
N ASP A 803 -0.68 -24.07 25.72
CA ASP A 803 -0.96 -23.36 26.98
C ASP A 803 -2.46 -23.16 27.21
N ILE A 804 -3.20 -22.78 26.16
CA ILE A 804 -4.67 -22.66 26.24
C ILE A 804 -5.29 -24.03 26.52
N GLN A 805 -4.84 -25.08 25.84
CA GLN A 805 -5.34 -26.44 26.04
C GLN A 805 -5.11 -26.93 27.48
N ASN A 806 -3.95 -26.62 28.07
CA ASN A 806 -3.63 -26.95 29.45
C ASN A 806 -4.49 -26.18 30.48
N LYS A 807 -4.95 -24.97 30.11
CA LYS A 807 -5.81 -24.12 30.95
C LYS A 807 -7.30 -24.40 30.79
N LEU A 808 -7.72 -25.28 29.88
CA LEU A 808 -9.14 -25.60 29.69
C LEU A 808 -9.70 -26.36 30.91
N PRO A 809 -10.90 -25.99 31.38
CA PRO A 809 -11.53 -26.64 32.51
C PRO A 809 -11.93 -28.09 32.18
N LYS A 810 -11.99 -28.94 33.21
CA LYS A 810 -12.49 -30.31 33.08
C LYS A 810 -13.99 -30.29 32.81
N LEU A 811 -14.47 -31.27 32.04
CA LEU A 811 -15.89 -31.43 31.73
C LEU A 811 -16.69 -31.75 32.99
N TYR A 812 -17.87 -31.17 33.11
CA TYR A 812 -18.81 -31.46 34.18
C TYR A 812 -19.52 -32.79 33.91
N ASP A 813 -19.56 -33.67 34.92
CA ASP A 813 -20.33 -34.91 34.85
C ASP A 813 -21.81 -34.60 35.10
N MET A 814 -22.59 -34.59 34.01
CA MET A 814 -24.01 -34.25 34.04
C MET A 814 -24.85 -35.27 34.82
N ASP A 815 -24.44 -36.54 34.88
CA ASP A 815 -25.19 -37.60 35.54
C ASP A 815 -25.03 -37.50 37.06
N VAL A 816 -23.82 -37.20 37.54
CA VAL A 816 -23.56 -36.96 38.97
C VAL A 816 -24.29 -35.69 39.44
N ILE A 817 -24.27 -34.63 38.63
CA ILE A 817 -24.93 -33.37 38.96
C ILE A 817 -26.46 -33.54 38.96
N ARG A 818 -27.03 -34.23 37.97
CA ARG A 818 -28.48 -34.51 37.90
C ARG A 818 -28.94 -35.37 39.08
N LYS A 819 -28.14 -36.35 39.52
CA LYS A 819 -28.44 -37.16 40.71
C LYS A 819 -28.41 -36.36 42.02
N LYS A 820 -27.53 -35.35 42.13
CA LYS A 820 -27.44 -34.49 43.32
C LYS A 820 -28.65 -33.57 43.51
N PHE A 821 -29.30 -33.15 42.42
CA PHE A 821 -30.45 -32.24 42.47
C PHE A 821 -31.81 -32.95 42.66
N GLY A 822 -31.86 -34.29 42.64
CA GLY A 822 -33.09 -35.06 42.91
C GLY A 822 -34.19 -34.86 41.87
N ALA A 823 -35.44 -35.20 42.23
CA ALA A 823 -36.61 -35.14 41.35
C ALA A 823 -37.35 -33.79 41.37
N ASP A 824 -37.17 -32.98 42.42
CA ASP A 824 -37.77 -31.64 42.55
C ASP A 824 -36.83 -30.58 41.96
N VAL A 825 -36.84 -30.46 40.63
CA VAL A 825 -35.93 -29.56 39.90
C VAL A 825 -36.62 -28.20 39.68
N SER A 826 -36.07 -27.13 40.28
CA SER A 826 -36.52 -25.76 40.02
C SER A 826 -36.20 -25.33 38.57
N PRO A 827 -36.95 -24.39 37.97
CA PRO A 827 -36.64 -23.86 36.63
C PRO A 827 -35.22 -23.29 36.49
N THR A 828 -34.68 -22.68 37.54
CA THR A 828 -33.29 -22.21 37.59
C THR A 828 -32.27 -23.35 37.51
N THR A 829 -32.57 -24.50 38.12
CA THR A 829 -31.72 -25.69 38.05
C THR A 829 -31.76 -26.33 36.65
N VAL A 830 -32.91 -26.29 35.97
CA VAL A 830 -33.01 -26.73 34.56
C VAL A 830 -32.15 -25.86 33.65
N VAL A 831 -32.19 -24.53 33.81
CA VAL A 831 -31.35 -23.60 33.05
C VAL A 831 -29.86 -23.87 33.33
N LEU A 832 -29.47 -24.05 34.60
CA LEU A 832 -28.10 -24.41 34.96
C LEU A 832 -27.65 -25.70 34.27
N LEU A 833 -28.47 -26.75 34.26
CA LEU A 833 -28.14 -28.00 33.59
C LEU A 833 -27.99 -27.81 32.06
N GLN A 834 -28.84 -26.98 31.44
CA GLN A 834 -28.71 -26.66 30.01
C GLN A 834 -27.44 -25.85 29.71
N GLU A 835 -27.09 -24.90 30.57
CA GLU A 835 -25.88 -24.10 30.42
C GLU A 835 -24.61 -24.93 30.66
N LEU A 836 -24.61 -25.86 31.61
CA LEU A 836 -23.51 -26.81 31.82
C LEU A 836 -23.34 -27.76 30.61
N GLU A 837 -24.45 -28.22 30.02
CA GLU A 837 -24.40 -29.05 28.81
C GLU A 837 -23.82 -28.27 27.62
N ARG A 838 -24.25 -27.01 27.43
CA ARG A 838 -23.71 -26.11 26.39
C ARG A 838 -22.24 -25.79 26.63
N PHE A 839 -21.86 -25.54 27.88
CA PHE A 839 -20.48 -25.31 28.28
C PHE A 839 -19.59 -26.52 27.99
N ASN A 840 -20.03 -27.73 28.34
CA ASN A 840 -19.32 -28.96 28.00
C ASN A 840 -19.15 -29.13 26.48
N LYS A 841 -20.21 -28.90 25.69
CA LYS A 841 -20.13 -28.93 24.21
C LYS A 841 -19.12 -27.92 23.67
N LEU A 842 -19.09 -26.70 24.24
CA LEU A 842 -18.13 -25.66 23.88
C LEU A 842 -16.70 -26.08 24.21
N VAL A 843 -16.44 -26.58 25.41
CA VAL A 843 -15.10 -27.05 25.83
C VAL A 843 -14.61 -28.18 24.93
N VAL A 844 -15.47 -29.16 24.59
CA VAL A 844 -15.12 -30.24 23.65
C VAL A 844 -14.79 -29.68 22.25
N ARG A 845 -15.57 -28.71 21.76
CA ARG A 845 -15.31 -28.07 20.47
C ARG A 845 -13.97 -27.32 20.48
N MET A 846 -13.69 -26.56 21.54
CA MET A 846 -12.41 -25.86 21.73
C MET A 846 -11.23 -26.83 21.78
N GLN A 847 -11.33 -27.91 22.55
CA GLN A 847 -10.29 -28.96 22.62
C GLN A 847 -10.02 -29.57 21.25
N ARG A 848 -11.07 -29.91 20.49
CA ARG A 848 -10.92 -30.48 19.14
C ARG A 848 -10.29 -29.48 18.17
N SER A 849 -10.74 -28.23 18.17
CA SER A 849 -10.19 -27.18 17.28
C SER A 849 -8.74 -26.85 17.62
N LEU A 850 -8.35 -26.79 18.90
CA LEU A 850 -6.96 -26.59 19.31
C LEU A 850 -6.07 -27.78 18.93
N ALA A 851 -6.57 -29.01 19.09
CA ALA A 851 -5.86 -30.21 18.66
C ALA A 851 -5.70 -30.28 17.13
N GLU A 852 -6.72 -29.86 16.36
CA GLU A 852 -6.64 -29.73 14.91
C GLU A 852 -5.63 -28.64 14.51
N LEU A 853 -5.62 -27.49 15.19
CA LEU A 853 -4.65 -26.41 14.97
C LEU A 853 -3.20 -26.89 15.19
N GLN A 854 -2.95 -27.57 16.32
CA GLN A 854 -1.63 -28.16 16.61
C GLN A 854 -1.24 -29.23 15.57
N ARG A 855 -2.20 -30.04 15.11
CA ARG A 855 -1.94 -31.03 14.04
C ARG A 855 -1.63 -30.37 12.71
N VAL A 856 -2.30 -29.27 12.36
CA VAL A 856 -2.03 -28.52 11.12
C VAL A 856 -0.66 -27.87 11.19
N SER A 857 -0.31 -27.21 12.31
CA SER A 857 1.01 -26.61 12.50
C SER A 857 2.13 -27.68 12.46
N ARG A 858 1.96 -28.81 13.14
CA ARG A 858 2.92 -29.94 13.07
C ARG A 858 2.96 -30.63 11.71
N ARG A 859 1.82 -30.75 11.02
CA ARG A 859 1.78 -31.32 9.66
C ARG A 859 2.39 -30.38 8.65
N LYS A 860 2.33 -29.06 8.81
CA LYS A 860 3.03 -28.12 7.92
C LYS A 860 4.53 -28.33 7.94
N GLY A 861 5.13 -28.61 9.11
CA GLY A 861 6.53 -29.03 9.21
C GLY A 861 6.87 -30.37 8.53
N VAL A 862 5.88 -31.14 8.07
CA VAL A 862 6.05 -32.44 7.38
C VAL A 862 5.47 -32.44 5.95
N ARG A 863 4.56 -31.52 5.62
CA ARG A 863 3.81 -31.42 4.34
C ARG A 863 4.30 -30.33 3.40
N GLU A 864 5.45 -29.71 3.65
CA GLU A 864 6.19 -29.03 2.58
C GLU A 864 6.59 -29.98 1.44
N GLN A 865 6.38 -31.29 1.58
CA GLN A 865 6.60 -32.24 0.48
C GLN A 865 5.37 -32.53 -0.40
N HIS A 866 4.11 -32.38 0.03
CA HIS A 866 2.96 -32.83 -0.79
C HIS A 866 1.79 -31.82 -0.77
N GLY A 867 1.63 -31.15 -1.91
CA GLY A 867 0.68 -30.06 -2.15
C GLY A 867 -0.79 -30.45 -1.98
N THR A 868 -1.49 -29.70 -1.13
CA THR A 868 -2.93 -29.44 -1.17
C THR A 868 -3.19 -28.18 -0.34
N GLY A 869 -3.32 -27.02 -1.01
CA GLY A 869 -3.32 -25.68 -0.42
C GLY A 869 -4.70 -25.04 -0.18
N ASP A 870 -5.80 -25.76 -0.35
CA ASP A 870 -7.13 -25.15 -0.48
C ASP A 870 -7.93 -24.93 0.81
N THR A 871 -7.30 -24.94 1.99
CA THR A 871 -8.03 -24.69 3.27
C THR A 871 -7.46 -23.54 4.10
N GLN A 872 -6.59 -22.72 3.51
CA GLN A 872 -5.65 -21.90 4.29
C GLN A 872 -6.05 -20.44 4.51
N ARG A 873 -7.15 -19.93 3.91
CA ARG A 873 -7.66 -18.56 4.19
C ARG A 873 -8.86 -18.50 5.15
N ASP A 874 -9.71 -19.52 5.17
CA ASP A 874 -10.89 -19.52 6.05
C ASP A 874 -10.57 -19.82 7.53
N TRP A 875 -9.33 -20.18 7.83
CA TRP A 875 -8.85 -20.44 9.19
C TRP A 875 -7.79 -19.44 9.63
N SER A 876 -7.82 -18.21 9.09
CA SER A 876 -7.16 -17.11 9.80
C SER A 876 -7.76 -17.05 11.21
N CYS A 877 -6.88 -17.12 12.21
CA CYS A 877 -7.18 -17.37 13.62
C CYS A 877 -8.03 -16.27 14.30
N SER A 878 -8.62 -15.37 13.51
CA SER A 878 -9.53 -14.31 13.92
C SER A 878 -10.95 -14.86 14.07
N ASP A 879 -11.54 -15.46 13.04
CA ASP A 879 -12.99 -15.70 12.99
C ASP A 879 -13.46 -16.93 13.79
N ALA A 880 -12.65 -17.99 13.89
CA ALA A 880 -12.98 -19.15 14.72
C ALA A 880 -12.88 -18.82 16.22
N LEU A 881 -11.88 -18.03 16.63
CA LEU A 881 -11.75 -17.53 18.00
C LEU A 881 -12.76 -16.40 18.30
N LEU A 882 -13.12 -15.56 17.33
CA LEU A 882 -14.17 -14.53 17.46
C LEU A 882 -15.57 -15.14 17.56
N SER A 883 -15.89 -16.21 16.82
CA SER A 883 -17.16 -16.92 16.97
C SER A 883 -17.24 -17.63 18.33
N SER A 884 -16.15 -18.24 18.79
CA SER A 884 -16.05 -18.87 20.11
C SER A 884 -16.09 -17.83 21.25
N ARG A 885 -15.45 -16.66 21.06
CA ARG A 885 -15.53 -15.49 21.96
C ARG A 885 -16.92 -14.86 21.97
N ARG A 886 -17.65 -14.84 20.86
CA ARG A 886 -19.05 -14.36 20.84
C ARG A 886 -19.95 -15.18 21.75
N TRP A 887 -19.67 -16.47 21.94
CA TRP A 887 -20.36 -17.29 22.93
C TRP A 887 -19.90 -16.99 24.35
N LEU A 888 -18.59 -16.80 24.58
CA LEU A 888 -18.04 -16.48 25.91
C LEU A 888 -18.42 -15.06 26.40
N VAL A 889 -18.46 -14.07 25.52
CA VAL A 889 -18.83 -12.66 25.79
C VAL A 889 -20.35 -12.47 25.88
N ARG A 890 -21.15 -13.43 25.39
CA ARG A 890 -22.58 -13.51 25.72
C ARG A 890 -22.83 -14.23 27.05
N TRP A 891 -21.81 -14.89 27.60
CA TRP A 891 -21.89 -15.69 28.82
C TRP A 891 -21.49 -14.91 30.08
N VAL A 892 -20.55 -13.96 29.93
CA VAL A 892 -20.28 -12.89 30.91
C VAL A 892 -21.26 -11.76 30.69
#